data_AF-A0A3A8YEK5-F1
#
_entry.id   AF-A0A3A8YEK5-F1
#
_cell.length_a   1.000
_cell.length_b   1.000
_cell.length_c   1.000
_cell.angle_alpha   90.00
_cell.angle_beta   90.00
_cell.angle_gamma   90.00
#
_symmetry.space_group_name_H-M   'P 1'
#
loop_
_entity.id
_entity.type
_entity.pdbx_description
1 polymer ?
#
loop_
_entity_poly.entity_id
_entity_poly.type
_entity_poly.pdbx_seq_one_letter_code
_entity_poly.pdbx_strand_id
1 'polypeptide(L)'
;MNRELIVSSHPAVLDGFIGMFRREVLELEKEMSAGQEKATSGQDAQKPETGRPETGQTQKEQAETERLKPQAEQTGPGRLAKTPELEDLDEGDEIIDLGDEKDKVLAEMKQSLGGRQETSGHDVNQSAKQNDLKPEQTEPEEPAETELAFQIADRYISIQETVGGYDYSIMGLDYKEIDGGVYDNPGIGIKEAINEIVEDLKIIPFDNGARGNIRDGDRLIPIDYDGLMEKAEAANAAMPQSDVVADFKAKTNELFHEISEMNPAEIEETVKCHVQAQLDESGIDAVIVDAAVAGSRCRGLEQESSDLDVVVELSTNEREDALFDMLNESGLHIGGVKVDINPITAQRTGSLETYLPQVEDYLEGVREARERDLAASISREENQKETKESLFPEQAETEVTLTVAECGEFHNLGEFYENIPTVEEAVAIWKQIPPERMHGIPAIGVNIHTPGTEAFEDVGIDILTGKRIDLDILEYIPDIKGSPQAMEVIAELAAKLPEMEIDGRMSEEFEAKVWEKRMPDLTPAEQLAVEIDRFTYDYDTALYRDSSQSMTENVSEIAGALKQRDTHDIALWLADIAADGTVPEERKRAMELLEKLAEYKPLAKIEEMEEQNYNMVDNVLNNGAGEKAQKEENKKVQEKPAAKPSLKARLAEKKAQAAGQGHEENIKNKQREM
;
A
#
# COMPACT_ATOMS: atom_id res chain seq x y z
N MET A 1 -20.80 -31.13 28.44
CA MET A 1 -21.47 -30.28 29.45
C MET A 1 -20.40 -29.38 30.06
N ASN A 2 -20.38 -28.05 30.02
CA ASN A 2 -21.31 -27.03 29.55
C ASN A 2 -20.48 -25.86 28.99
N ARG A 3 -20.67 -25.51 27.71
CA ARG A 3 -20.39 -24.17 27.19
C ARG A 3 -21.65 -23.34 27.44
N GLU A 4 -21.75 -22.71 28.59
CA GLU A 4 -22.75 -21.67 28.89
C GLU A 4 -22.36 -21.04 30.24
N LEU A 5 -21.53 -20.00 30.21
CA LEU A 5 -21.37 -18.99 31.29
C LEU A 5 -20.49 -17.86 30.71
N ILE A 6 -21.06 -17.08 29.79
CA ILE A 6 -20.55 -15.73 29.51
C ILE A 6 -20.93 -14.89 30.73
N VAL A 7 -19.98 -14.66 31.64
CA VAL A 7 -20.20 -13.73 32.75
C VAL A 7 -19.91 -12.32 32.23
N SER A 8 -20.96 -11.54 31.96
CA SER A 8 -20.86 -10.09 31.80
C SER A 8 -20.53 -9.46 33.16
N SER A 9 -19.25 -9.47 33.51
CA SER A 9 -18.75 -8.90 34.75
C SER A 9 -18.64 -7.38 34.62
N HIS A 10 -19.14 -6.64 35.61
CA HIS A 10 -19.05 -5.19 35.70
C HIS A 10 -17.57 -4.73 35.63
N PRO A 11 -17.21 -3.62 34.95
CA PRO A 11 -15.82 -3.17 34.77
C PRO A 11 -14.92 -3.19 36.03
N ALA A 12 -15.49 -2.90 37.20
CA ALA A 12 -14.77 -2.93 38.47
C ALA A 12 -14.27 -4.33 38.90
N VAL A 13 -14.90 -5.41 38.40
CA VAL A 13 -14.48 -6.79 38.64
C VAL A 13 -13.30 -7.15 37.75
N LEU A 14 -13.30 -6.69 36.49
CA LEU A 14 -12.18 -6.87 35.57
C LEU A 14 -10.94 -6.09 36.03
N ASP A 15 -11.11 -4.86 36.52
CA ASP A 15 -10.02 -4.08 37.12
C ASP A 15 -9.45 -4.75 38.38
N GLY A 16 -10.29 -5.43 39.16
CA GLY A 16 -9.87 -6.23 40.31
C GLY A 16 -8.98 -7.41 39.93
N PHE A 17 -9.31 -8.12 38.84
CA PHE A 17 -8.51 -9.24 38.31
C PHE A 17 -7.21 -8.76 37.67
N ILE A 18 -7.23 -7.66 36.91
CA ILE A 18 -6.03 -7.04 36.35
C ILE A 18 -5.10 -6.56 37.48
N GLY A 19 -5.66 -6.03 38.57
CA GLY A 19 -4.91 -5.62 39.76
C GLY A 19 -4.38 -6.78 40.63
N MET A 20 -4.91 -8.00 40.50
CA MET A 20 -4.32 -9.21 41.09
C MET A 20 -3.17 -9.71 40.23
N PHE A 21 -3.37 -9.82 38.91
CA PHE A 21 -2.34 -10.25 37.96
C PHE A 21 -1.10 -9.34 37.99
N ARG A 22 -1.29 -8.01 38.04
CA ARG A 22 -0.17 -7.06 38.15
C ARG A 22 0.60 -7.20 39.47
N ARG A 23 -0.06 -7.62 40.56
CA ARG A 23 0.59 -7.84 41.86
C ARG A 23 1.43 -9.11 41.86
N GLU A 24 0.91 -10.17 41.23
CA GLU A 24 1.58 -11.47 41.13
C GLU A 24 2.81 -11.38 40.20
N VAL A 25 2.72 -10.61 39.12
CA VAL A 25 3.86 -10.30 38.24
C VAL A 25 4.90 -9.44 38.95
N LEU A 26 4.50 -8.42 39.72
CA LEU A 26 5.42 -7.60 40.52
C LEU A 26 6.10 -8.37 41.66
N GLU A 27 5.45 -9.39 42.22
CA GLU A 27 6.05 -10.30 43.20
C GLU A 27 7.06 -11.24 42.53
N LEU A 28 6.77 -11.77 41.34
CA LEU A 28 7.72 -12.56 40.54
C LEU A 28 8.97 -11.74 40.14
N GLU A 29 8.79 -10.49 39.72
CA GLU A 29 9.90 -9.60 39.34
C GLU A 29 10.81 -9.26 40.54
N LYS A 30 10.23 -9.11 41.74
CA LYS A 30 11.01 -8.95 42.98
C LYS A 30 11.78 -10.21 43.37
N GLU A 31 11.21 -11.39 43.16
CA GLU A 31 11.89 -12.66 43.43
C GLU A 31 13.04 -12.91 42.44
N MET A 32 12.90 -12.51 41.17
CA MET A 32 13.97 -12.58 40.18
C MET A 32 15.11 -11.58 40.46
N SER A 33 14.78 -10.35 40.89
CA SER A 33 15.79 -9.34 41.24
C SER A 33 16.57 -9.70 42.51
N ALA A 34 15.93 -10.33 43.50
CA ALA A 34 16.60 -10.84 44.70
C ALA A 34 17.50 -12.07 44.44
N GLY A 35 17.31 -12.77 43.32
CA GLY A 35 18.16 -13.87 42.86
C GLY A 35 19.48 -13.41 42.22
N GLN A 36 19.50 -12.24 41.58
CA GLN A 36 20.68 -11.70 40.89
C GLN A 36 21.75 -11.09 41.82
N GLU A 37 21.39 -10.63 43.02
CA GLU A 37 22.37 -10.13 44.01
C GLU A 37 23.11 -11.26 44.77
N LYS A 38 22.71 -12.53 44.61
CA LYS A 38 23.39 -13.68 45.25
C LYS A 38 24.39 -14.42 44.35
N ALA A 39 24.53 -14.04 43.08
CA ALA A 39 25.45 -14.66 42.14
C ALA A 39 26.81 -13.94 42.00
N THR A 40 27.01 -12.79 42.66
CA THR A 40 28.27 -12.04 42.64
C THR A 40 28.89 -11.85 44.03
N SER A 41 29.04 -12.92 44.81
CA SER A 41 30.22 -13.03 45.69
C SER A 41 30.38 -14.48 46.15
N GLY A 42 31.43 -15.14 45.67
CA GLY A 42 31.81 -16.45 46.14
C GLY A 42 33.31 -16.65 45.97
N GLN A 43 34.11 -16.16 46.91
CA GLN A 43 35.31 -16.86 47.37
C GLN A 43 35.51 -16.68 48.89
N ASP A 44 35.37 -17.84 49.54
CA ASP A 44 36.11 -18.39 50.68
C ASP A 44 35.78 -18.11 52.16
N ALA A 45 35.59 -19.26 52.82
CA ALA A 45 36.00 -19.67 54.16
C ALA A 45 35.18 -19.31 55.43
N GLN A 46 34.69 -20.40 56.04
CA GLN A 46 34.51 -20.67 57.49
C GLN A 46 33.21 -20.25 58.21
N LYS A 47 32.40 -21.27 58.49
CA LYS A 47 31.52 -21.45 59.68
C LYS A 47 32.31 -21.14 61.00
N PRO A 48 31.68 -20.84 62.17
CA PRO A 48 30.35 -21.32 62.56
C PRO A 48 29.45 -20.39 63.41
N GLU A 49 28.24 -20.90 63.64
CA GLU A 49 27.45 -20.85 64.89
C GLU A 49 26.41 -19.73 65.17
N THR A 50 25.18 -20.25 65.36
CA THR A 50 24.14 -19.89 66.35
C THR A 50 23.31 -18.61 66.20
N GLY A 51 21.98 -18.80 66.28
CA GLY A 51 21.10 -17.85 66.96
C GLY A 51 20.02 -17.18 66.12
N ARG A 52 18.88 -17.88 65.94
CA ARG A 52 17.55 -17.26 65.90
C ARG A 52 17.29 -16.49 67.22
N PRO A 53 16.19 -15.71 67.37
CA PRO A 53 15.41 -14.94 66.40
C PRO A 53 15.04 -13.53 66.95
N GLU A 54 14.13 -12.85 66.23
CA GLU A 54 12.98 -12.08 66.77
C GLU A 54 12.94 -10.57 66.50
N THR A 55 11.78 -10.22 65.90
CA THR A 55 10.92 -9.07 66.20
C THR A 55 11.51 -7.67 66.02
N GLY A 56 10.85 -6.74 65.35
CA GLY A 56 9.47 -6.68 64.93
C GLY A 56 9.11 -5.21 64.74
N GLN A 57 8.09 -5.01 63.92
CA GLN A 57 7.06 -3.99 64.12
C GLN A 57 7.42 -2.50 63.91
N THR A 58 6.80 -1.96 62.84
CA THR A 58 5.97 -0.73 62.81
C THR A 58 6.64 0.61 63.13
N GLN A 59 6.33 1.75 62.54
CA GLN A 59 5.21 2.24 61.72
C GLN A 59 5.60 3.69 61.35
N LYS A 60 5.10 4.18 60.19
CA LYS A 60 4.57 5.55 59.97
C LYS A 60 5.53 6.75 60.23
N GLU A 61 5.42 7.93 59.63
CA GLU A 61 4.49 8.60 58.71
C GLU A 61 5.22 9.88 58.26
N GLN A 62 4.82 10.42 57.10
CA GLN A 62 4.76 11.86 56.74
C GLN A 62 6.09 12.63 56.62
N ALA A 63 6.48 13.07 55.41
CA ALA A 63 5.93 14.19 54.62
C ALA A 63 6.19 15.56 55.27
N GLU A 64 7.16 16.32 54.76
CA GLU A 64 6.91 17.64 54.14
C GLU A 64 8.18 18.24 53.52
N THR A 65 7.99 18.67 52.28
CA THR A 65 8.55 19.80 51.52
C THR A 65 9.43 20.82 52.27
N GLU A 66 10.61 21.14 51.73
CA GLU A 66 11.06 22.53 51.62
C GLU A 66 12.16 22.73 50.54
N ARG A 67 11.96 23.78 49.74
CA ARG A 67 12.90 24.33 48.75
C ARG A 67 14.08 25.02 49.45
N LEU A 68 15.27 24.99 48.83
CA LEU A 68 16.11 26.15 48.43
C LEU A 68 17.61 25.73 48.26
N LYS A 69 18.19 26.03 47.09
CA LYS A 69 19.66 26.14 46.81
C LYS A 69 20.22 27.41 47.50
N PRO A 70 21.53 27.84 47.43
CA PRO A 70 22.74 27.28 46.79
C PRO A 70 24.07 27.41 47.63
N GLN A 71 25.23 27.09 46.99
CA GLN A 71 26.62 27.56 47.25
C GLN A 71 27.42 26.88 48.40
N ALA A 72 28.74 26.61 48.35
CA ALA A 72 29.83 26.90 47.41
C ALA A 72 31.10 26.07 47.80
N GLU A 73 32.17 26.23 46.98
CA GLU A 73 33.61 26.12 47.33
C GLU A 73 34.23 24.70 47.40
N GLN A 74 35.43 24.40 46.87
CA GLN A 74 36.63 25.23 46.73
C GLN A 74 37.72 24.55 45.82
N THR A 75 38.49 25.40 45.12
CA THR A 75 39.95 25.31 44.79
C THR A 75 40.54 24.26 43.82
N GLY A 76 41.17 24.76 42.74
CA GLY A 76 42.24 24.10 41.95
C GLY A 76 43.62 24.14 42.67
N PRO A 77 44.78 23.86 42.02
CA PRO A 77 45.17 24.26 40.65
C PRO A 77 46.04 23.24 39.84
N GLY A 78 46.38 23.54 38.58
CA GLY A 78 47.61 23.02 37.94
C GLY A 78 47.52 22.64 36.46
N ARG A 79 48.38 23.23 35.64
CA ARG A 79 48.47 23.18 34.17
C ARG A 79 49.60 22.26 33.71
N LEU A 80 49.44 21.50 32.62
CA LEU A 80 50.36 21.31 31.47
C LEU A 80 50.35 19.90 30.83
N ALA A 81 50.16 19.92 29.50
CA ALA A 81 50.96 19.25 28.45
C ALA A 81 50.63 17.82 27.95
N LYS A 82 50.41 17.80 26.61
CA LYS A 82 50.99 16.94 25.55
C LYS A 82 50.25 15.68 25.08
N THR A 83 49.98 15.70 23.76
CA THR A 83 49.93 14.61 22.78
C THR A 83 51.19 13.73 22.79
N PRO A 84 51.07 12.50 22.25
CA PRO A 84 51.92 12.02 21.14
C PRO A 84 51.06 11.35 20.04
N GLU A 85 51.21 11.64 18.76
CA GLU A 85 52.28 11.31 17.78
C GLU A 85 52.20 9.89 17.18
N LEU A 86 52.17 9.90 15.85
CA LEU A 86 52.21 8.83 14.84
C LEU A 86 53.64 8.28 14.66
N GLU A 87 53.79 7.21 13.88
CA GLU A 87 54.87 6.81 12.93
C GLU A 87 54.67 5.29 12.61
N ASP A 88 54.82 4.70 11.42
CA ASP A 88 55.24 5.15 10.08
C ASP A 88 55.08 4.01 9.02
N LEU A 89 54.76 4.42 7.76
CA LEU A 89 55.32 4.02 6.43
C LEU A 89 55.27 2.53 5.98
N ASP A 90 55.05 2.13 4.71
CA ASP A 90 55.37 2.77 3.41
C ASP A 90 54.73 2.04 2.20
N GLU A 91 54.89 2.65 1.02
CA GLU A 91 54.86 2.12 -0.39
C GLU A 91 53.56 2.08 -1.23
N GLY A 92 53.58 2.85 -2.34
CA GLY A 92 53.07 2.38 -3.64
C GLY A 92 52.39 3.42 -4.56
N ASP A 93 53.14 3.98 -5.50
CA ASP A 93 52.74 4.91 -6.57
C ASP A 93 51.55 4.48 -7.45
N GLU A 94 50.68 5.43 -7.84
CA GLU A 94 50.36 5.71 -9.26
C GLU A 94 49.53 7.01 -9.38
N ILE A 95 50.20 8.10 -9.79
CA ILE A 95 49.58 9.38 -10.16
C ILE A 95 49.17 9.27 -11.63
N ILE A 96 47.87 9.32 -11.90
CA ILE A 96 47.36 9.49 -13.27
C ILE A 96 47.27 10.99 -13.55
N ASP A 97 48.21 11.45 -14.38
CA ASP A 97 48.25 12.77 -15.00
C ASP A 97 47.20 12.86 -16.12
N LEU A 98 46.25 13.79 -16.00
CA LEU A 98 45.32 14.15 -17.07
C LEU A 98 45.34 15.68 -17.24
N GLY A 99 46.38 16.15 -17.93
CA GLY A 99 46.44 17.49 -18.50
C GLY A 99 45.63 17.63 -19.81
N ASP A 100 45.25 18.88 -20.06
CA ASP A 100 44.96 19.54 -21.35
C ASP A 100 43.86 18.98 -22.28
N GLU A 101 42.61 18.94 -21.81
CA GLU A 101 41.43 18.83 -22.69
C GLU A 101 40.33 19.87 -22.46
N LYS A 102 40.65 21.02 -21.84
CA LYS A 102 39.66 22.11 -21.67
C LYS A 102 39.60 23.11 -22.83
N ASP A 103 40.67 23.22 -23.63
CA ASP A 103 40.77 24.23 -24.70
C ASP A 103 40.37 23.74 -26.10
N LYS A 104 40.02 22.45 -26.23
CA LYS A 104 39.65 21.84 -27.53
C LYS A 104 38.15 21.84 -27.78
N VAL A 105 37.33 21.77 -26.73
CA VAL A 105 35.85 21.78 -26.83
C VAL A 105 35.31 23.19 -27.12
N LEU A 106 36.00 24.24 -26.65
CA LEU A 106 35.61 25.63 -26.88
C LEU A 106 35.90 26.12 -28.33
N ALA A 107 36.76 25.41 -29.06
CA ALA A 107 37.10 25.74 -30.44
C ALA A 107 36.11 25.14 -31.47
N GLU A 108 35.48 23.99 -31.18
CA GLU A 108 34.50 23.36 -32.07
C GLU A 108 33.13 24.09 -32.08
N MET A 109 32.72 24.69 -30.96
CA MET A 109 31.46 25.46 -30.90
C MET A 109 31.49 26.77 -31.69
N LYS A 110 32.67 27.31 -32.02
CA LYS A 110 32.80 28.56 -32.80
C LYS A 110 32.79 28.36 -34.32
N GLN A 111 32.67 27.11 -34.80
CA GLN A 111 32.65 26.80 -36.23
C GLN A 111 31.24 26.66 -36.85
N SER A 112 30.17 26.65 -36.05
CA SER A 112 28.79 26.40 -36.56
C SER A 112 27.91 27.65 -36.75
N LEU A 113 28.39 28.86 -36.48
CA LEU A 113 27.64 30.10 -36.74
C LEU A 113 28.49 31.08 -37.55
N GLY A 114 28.56 30.85 -38.85
CA GLY A 114 29.27 31.74 -39.77
C GLY A 114 28.97 31.41 -41.21
N GLY A 115 27.79 31.82 -41.69
CA GLY A 115 27.51 31.72 -43.13
C GLY A 115 26.25 32.44 -43.60
N ARG A 116 26.50 33.57 -44.29
CA ARG A 116 25.80 34.13 -45.48
C ARG A 116 24.86 35.34 -45.23
N GLN A 117 25.35 36.57 -45.42
CA GLN A 117 25.45 37.38 -46.68
C GLN A 117 24.14 38.00 -47.16
N GLU A 118 24.03 39.32 -46.99
CA GLU A 118 23.13 40.23 -47.71
C GLU A 118 23.52 40.38 -49.19
N THR A 119 22.55 40.62 -50.09
CA THR A 119 22.56 41.71 -51.10
C THR A 119 21.22 41.86 -51.87
N SER A 120 20.72 43.11 -51.88
CA SER A 120 20.12 43.90 -53.00
C SER A 120 18.91 43.43 -53.84
N GLY A 121 17.75 44.06 -53.57
CA GLY A 121 16.95 44.98 -54.44
C GLY A 121 16.49 44.64 -55.86
N HIS A 122 15.17 44.70 -56.13
CA HIS A 122 14.52 45.71 -57.02
C HIS A 122 12.97 45.52 -57.17
N ASP A 123 12.32 46.68 -57.31
CA ASP A 123 11.08 47.03 -58.06
C ASP A 123 9.66 46.55 -57.68
N VAL A 124 8.98 47.44 -56.95
CA VAL A 124 7.83 48.27 -57.39
C VAL A 124 6.97 47.77 -58.57
N ASN A 125 5.66 47.66 -58.32
CA ASN A 125 4.66 48.02 -59.35
C ASN A 125 3.56 48.91 -58.76
N GLN A 126 3.29 50.00 -59.48
CA GLN A 126 2.56 51.19 -59.08
C GLN A 126 1.06 51.11 -59.39
N SER A 127 0.27 51.55 -58.41
CA SER A 127 -0.87 52.49 -58.50
C SER A 127 -1.72 52.57 -59.78
N ALA A 128 -3.04 52.42 -59.59
CA ALA A 128 -4.06 53.10 -60.39
C ALA A 128 -4.51 54.42 -59.71
N LYS A 129 -4.44 55.51 -60.46
CA LYS A 129 -5.10 56.82 -60.28
C LYS A 129 -6.60 56.68 -60.68
N GLN A 130 -7.60 57.46 -60.27
CA GLN A 130 -7.69 58.86 -59.82
C GLN A 130 -9.15 59.18 -59.38
N ASN A 131 -9.30 60.30 -58.63
CA ASN A 131 -10.46 61.23 -58.55
C ASN A 131 -11.67 60.85 -57.66
N ASP A 132 -12.33 61.75 -56.90
CA ASP A 132 -12.34 63.22 -56.74
C ASP A 132 -13.14 63.61 -55.45
N LEU A 133 -12.93 64.84 -54.94
CA LEU A 133 -13.77 65.68 -54.04
C LEU A 133 -13.59 65.65 -52.49
N LYS A 134 -13.20 66.83 -51.95
CA LYS A 134 -13.15 67.35 -50.54
C LYS A 134 -14.56 67.49 -49.88
N PRO A 135 -14.74 67.84 -48.58
CA PRO A 135 -13.81 68.28 -47.50
C PRO A 135 -13.97 67.42 -46.21
N GLU A 136 -13.14 67.49 -45.16
CA GLU A 136 -13.13 68.47 -44.07
C GLU A 136 -12.13 67.93 -43.02
N GLN A 137 -11.46 68.82 -42.27
CA GLN A 137 -10.40 68.44 -41.35
C GLN A 137 -10.95 67.70 -40.13
N THR A 138 -10.37 66.55 -39.82
CA THR A 138 -10.29 66.03 -38.44
C THR A 138 -8.93 65.36 -38.35
N GLU A 139 -8.09 65.84 -37.45
CA GLU A 139 -6.84 65.15 -37.13
C GLU A 139 -7.17 63.70 -36.73
N PRO A 140 -6.41 62.69 -37.19
CA PRO A 140 -6.62 61.34 -36.73
C PRO A 140 -6.22 61.27 -35.25
N GLU A 141 -7.18 60.98 -34.38
CA GLU A 141 -6.87 60.52 -33.02
C GLU A 141 -6.05 59.24 -33.15
N GLU A 142 -4.80 59.29 -32.69
CA GLU A 142 -3.99 58.10 -32.47
C GLU A 142 -4.72 57.22 -31.43
N PRO A 143 -4.69 55.88 -31.59
CA PRO A 143 -5.29 55.00 -30.60
C PRO A 143 -4.69 55.29 -29.23
N ALA A 144 -5.53 55.42 -28.20
CA ALA A 144 -5.07 55.61 -26.84
C ALA A 144 -4.16 54.44 -26.44
N GLU A 145 -2.89 54.73 -26.18
CA GLU A 145 -1.93 53.75 -25.66
C GLU A 145 -2.35 53.40 -24.24
N THR A 146 -2.88 52.20 -24.02
CA THR A 146 -3.35 51.71 -22.71
C THR A 146 -2.27 50.96 -21.94
N GLU A 147 -1.19 50.56 -22.62
CA GLU A 147 -0.12 49.70 -22.11
C GLU A 147 1.22 50.13 -22.73
N LEU A 148 2.27 50.20 -21.92
CA LEU A 148 3.61 50.57 -22.38
C LEU A 148 4.69 49.79 -21.63
N ALA A 149 5.80 49.52 -22.32
CA ALA A 149 6.98 48.92 -21.72
C ALA A 149 8.24 49.67 -22.14
N PHE A 150 9.20 49.76 -21.22
CA PHE A 150 10.46 50.45 -21.45
C PHE A 150 11.63 49.73 -20.79
N GLN A 151 12.82 49.92 -21.34
CA GLN A 151 14.09 49.55 -20.74
C GLN A 151 14.84 50.80 -20.27
N ILE A 152 15.40 50.77 -19.08
CA ILE A 152 16.32 51.79 -18.58
C ILE A 152 17.47 51.12 -17.83
N ALA A 153 18.71 51.41 -18.25
CA ALA A 153 19.90 50.72 -17.74
C ALA A 153 19.73 49.18 -17.73
N ASP A 154 19.68 48.57 -16.56
CA ASP A 154 19.50 47.14 -16.30
C ASP A 154 18.11 46.79 -15.75
N ARG A 155 17.10 47.60 -16.05
CA ARG A 155 15.70 47.41 -15.63
C ARG A 155 14.74 47.45 -16.82
N TYR A 156 13.68 46.68 -16.71
CA TYR A 156 12.49 46.79 -17.55
C TYR A 156 11.34 47.34 -16.71
N ILE A 157 10.52 48.20 -17.30
CA ILE A 157 9.36 48.80 -16.62
C ILE A 157 8.15 48.62 -17.54
N SER A 158 7.12 47.94 -17.07
CA SER A 158 5.81 47.85 -17.71
C SER A 158 4.82 48.75 -16.96
N ILE A 159 3.86 49.32 -17.69
CA ILE A 159 2.76 50.10 -17.13
C ILE A 159 1.48 49.87 -17.95
N GLN A 160 0.36 49.68 -17.28
CA GLN A 160 -0.95 49.44 -17.89
C GLN A 160 -2.05 50.25 -17.18
N GLU A 161 -3.05 50.70 -17.93
CA GLU A 161 -4.21 51.41 -17.37
C GLU A 161 -5.10 50.46 -16.55
N THR A 162 -5.47 50.89 -15.34
CA THR A 162 -6.36 50.12 -14.45
C THR A 162 -7.49 51.00 -13.91
N VAL A 163 -8.42 50.41 -13.14
CA VAL A 163 -9.56 51.13 -12.56
C VAL A 163 -9.07 52.08 -11.47
N GLY A 164 -8.79 53.33 -11.85
CA GLY A 164 -8.43 54.42 -10.92
C GLY A 164 -7.02 54.98 -11.06
N GLY A 165 -6.19 54.43 -11.96
CA GLY A 165 -4.79 54.83 -12.09
C GLY A 165 -4.04 53.94 -13.09
N TYR A 166 -2.78 53.66 -12.79
CA TYR A 166 -1.91 52.82 -13.62
C TYR A 166 -1.23 51.75 -12.76
N ASP A 167 -1.27 50.51 -13.21
CA ASP A 167 -0.52 49.41 -12.60
C ASP A 167 0.85 49.32 -13.27
N TYR A 168 1.93 49.27 -12.50
CA TYR A 168 3.29 49.21 -13.02
C TYR A 168 4.12 48.12 -12.35
N SER A 169 5.01 47.51 -13.13
CA SER A 169 5.98 46.52 -12.65
C SER A 169 7.38 46.88 -13.13
N ILE A 170 8.36 46.68 -12.26
CA ILE A 170 9.79 46.91 -12.50
C ILE A 170 10.48 45.55 -12.43
N MET A 171 11.15 45.16 -13.51
CA MET A 171 11.79 43.86 -13.64
C MET A 171 13.31 43.98 -13.82
N GLY A 172 14.02 42.94 -13.41
CA GLY A 172 15.46 42.78 -13.66
C GLY A 172 15.78 42.34 -15.09
N LEU A 173 17.07 42.21 -15.41
CA LEU A 173 17.52 41.67 -16.71
C LEU A 173 17.12 40.20 -16.93
N ASP A 174 16.77 39.51 -15.87
CA ASP A 174 16.22 38.16 -15.85
C ASP A 174 14.69 38.13 -16.04
N TYR A 175 14.05 39.28 -16.29
CA TYR A 175 12.61 39.45 -16.49
C TYR A 175 11.76 39.10 -15.27
N LYS A 176 12.37 38.96 -14.10
CA LYS A 176 11.66 38.78 -12.83
C LYS A 176 11.28 40.12 -12.25
N GLU A 177 10.06 40.21 -11.73
CA GLU A 177 9.57 41.41 -11.04
C GLU A 177 10.36 41.63 -9.75
N ILE A 178 10.88 42.85 -9.60
CA ILE A 178 11.66 43.32 -8.45
C ILE A 178 10.76 44.17 -7.55
N ASP A 179 9.89 44.98 -8.15
CA ASP A 179 9.03 45.94 -7.49
C ASP A 179 7.85 46.27 -8.40
N GLY A 180 6.70 46.61 -7.83
CA GLY A 180 5.48 46.87 -8.58
C GLY A 180 4.41 47.51 -7.70
N GLY A 181 3.44 48.16 -8.33
CA GLY A 181 2.37 48.82 -7.58
C GLY A 181 1.43 49.64 -8.44
N VAL A 182 0.48 50.27 -7.76
CA VAL A 182 -0.54 51.10 -8.40
C VAL A 182 -0.20 52.58 -8.22
N TYR A 183 -0.13 53.28 -9.34
CA TYR A 183 0.03 54.72 -9.42
C TYR A 183 -1.33 55.39 -9.59
N ASP A 184 -1.91 55.83 -8.46
CA ASP A 184 -3.24 56.45 -8.38
C ASP A 184 -3.21 57.96 -8.68
N ASN A 185 -3.13 58.31 -9.96
CA ASN A 185 -3.33 59.69 -10.41
C ASN A 185 -4.03 59.76 -11.78
N PRO A 186 -5.38 59.73 -11.81
CA PRO A 186 -6.15 59.71 -13.05
C PRO A 186 -6.14 61.04 -13.83
N GLY A 187 -5.41 62.05 -13.35
CA GLY A 187 -5.29 63.37 -13.98
C GLY A 187 -4.13 63.52 -14.97
N ILE A 188 -3.24 62.52 -15.06
CA ILE A 188 -2.06 62.53 -15.94
C ILE A 188 -2.14 61.38 -16.94
N GLY A 189 -1.50 61.51 -18.09
CA GLY A 189 -1.47 60.42 -19.08
C GLY A 189 -0.48 59.31 -18.70
N ILE A 190 -0.65 58.10 -19.26
CA ILE A 190 0.24 56.95 -19.02
C ILE A 190 1.74 57.25 -19.26
N LYS A 191 2.06 58.08 -20.26
CA LYS A 191 3.43 58.54 -20.55
C LYS A 191 3.98 59.48 -19.47
N GLU A 192 3.12 60.27 -18.84
CA GLU A 192 3.52 61.15 -17.74
C GLU A 192 3.70 60.31 -16.47
N ALA A 193 2.81 59.36 -16.21
CA ALA A 193 2.90 58.44 -15.08
C ALA A 193 4.23 57.66 -15.05
N ILE A 194 4.65 57.09 -16.19
CA ILE A 194 5.92 56.37 -16.22
C ILE A 194 7.15 57.29 -16.06
N ASN A 195 7.09 58.54 -16.54
CA ASN A 195 8.18 59.49 -16.33
C ASN A 195 8.31 59.85 -14.85
N GLU A 196 7.20 60.06 -14.13
CA GLU A 196 7.20 60.29 -12.69
C GLU A 196 7.79 59.09 -11.94
N ILE A 197 7.36 57.85 -12.28
CA ILE A 197 7.91 56.61 -11.69
C ILE A 197 9.43 56.52 -11.90
N VAL A 198 9.92 56.84 -13.11
CA VAL A 198 11.35 56.81 -13.42
C VAL A 198 12.14 57.92 -12.71
N GLU A 199 11.57 59.11 -12.56
CA GLU A 199 12.19 60.18 -11.78
C GLU A 199 12.24 59.85 -10.29
N ASP A 200 11.18 59.25 -9.75
CA ASP A 200 11.18 58.72 -8.39
C ASP A 200 12.28 57.67 -8.22
N LEU A 201 12.41 56.70 -9.13
CA LEU A 201 13.49 55.69 -9.14
C LEU A 201 14.90 56.27 -9.12
N LYS A 202 15.11 57.45 -9.73
CA LYS A 202 16.41 58.15 -9.69
C LYS A 202 16.68 58.80 -8.33
N ILE A 203 15.63 59.22 -7.63
CA ILE A 203 15.69 60.01 -6.40
C ILE A 203 15.62 59.15 -5.12
N ILE A 204 15.18 57.88 -5.20
CA ILE A 204 14.92 57.04 -4.02
C ILE A 204 16.12 57.02 -3.04
N PRO A 205 15.96 57.50 -1.79
CA PRO A 205 17.02 57.53 -0.78
C PRO A 205 17.25 56.18 -0.07
N PHE A 206 16.33 55.23 -0.22
CA PHE A 206 16.38 53.88 0.35
C PHE A 206 16.42 52.85 -0.79
N ASP A 207 17.48 52.07 -0.87
CA ASP A 207 17.67 51.11 -1.96
C ASP A 207 16.88 49.82 -1.66
N ASN A 208 15.69 49.67 -2.24
CA ASN A 208 14.93 48.42 -2.28
C ASN A 208 15.38 47.50 -3.43
N GLY A 209 16.47 47.85 -4.15
CA GLY A 209 16.96 47.11 -5.31
C GLY A 209 16.28 47.46 -6.63
N ALA A 210 15.13 48.15 -6.62
CA ALA A 210 14.40 48.54 -7.83
C ALA A 210 15.19 49.53 -8.69
N ARG A 211 15.97 50.42 -8.06
CA ARG A 211 16.83 51.39 -8.74
C ARG A 211 17.89 50.75 -9.64
N GLY A 212 18.47 49.62 -9.22
CA GLY A 212 19.54 48.97 -9.96
C GLY A 212 20.70 49.89 -10.33
N ASN A 213 21.12 49.83 -11.59
CA ASN A 213 22.19 50.68 -12.13
C ASN A 213 21.69 51.99 -12.75
N ILE A 214 20.43 52.39 -12.52
CA ILE A 214 19.85 53.62 -13.07
C ILE A 214 20.55 54.86 -12.49
N ARG A 215 21.00 55.74 -13.39
CA ARG A 215 21.64 57.04 -13.12
C ARG A 215 20.86 58.18 -13.76
N ASP A 216 21.10 59.40 -13.28
CA ASP A 216 20.40 60.62 -13.74
C ASP A 216 20.48 60.85 -15.27
N GLY A 217 21.52 60.33 -15.93
CA GLY A 217 21.74 60.46 -17.37
C GLY A 217 21.19 59.31 -18.23
N ASP A 218 20.59 58.29 -17.62
CA ASP A 218 20.08 57.13 -18.36
C ASP A 218 18.75 57.45 -19.03
N ARG A 219 18.59 56.92 -20.24
CA ARG A 219 17.43 57.19 -21.08
C ARG A 219 16.48 56.01 -21.06
N LEU A 220 15.20 56.32 -21.01
CA LEU A 220 14.11 55.38 -21.15
C LEU A 220 13.97 54.97 -22.63
N ILE A 221 14.13 53.69 -22.93
CA ILE A 221 14.09 53.12 -24.27
C ILE A 221 12.77 52.37 -24.42
N PRO A 222 11.85 52.79 -25.32
CA PRO A 222 10.60 52.06 -25.56
C PRO A 222 10.91 50.65 -26.08
N ILE A 223 10.20 49.66 -25.53
CA ILE A 223 10.25 48.27 -25.98
C ILE A 223 8.83 47.76 -26.20
N ASP A 224 8.73 46.61 -26.84
CA ASP A 224 7.47 45.93 -27.08
C ASP A 224 6.89 45.41 -25.75
N TYR A 225 5.64 45.78 -25.45
CA TYR A 225 4.96 45.38 -24.21
C TYR A 225 4.68 43.88 -24.22
N ASP A 226 4.00 43.39 -25.25
CA ASP A 226 3.66 41.97 -25.40
C ASP A 226 4.92 41.09 -25.34
N GLY A 227 5.98 41.46 -26.07
CA GLY A 227 7.24 40.73 -26.05
C GLY A 227 8.05 40.83 -24.75
N LEU A 228 7.79 41.84 -23.89
CA LEU A 228 8.32 41.86 -22.52
C LEU A 228 7.51 40.92 -21.63
N MET A 229 6.18 40.98 -21.72
CA MET A 229 5.28 40.15 -20.91
C MET A 229 5.45 38.66 -21.23
N GLU A 230 5.62 38.27 -22.49
CA GLU A 230 5.94 36.88 -22.87
C GLU A 230 7.25 36.40 -22.24
N LYS A 231 8.25 37.28 -22.12
CA LYS A 231 9.54 36.94 -21.47
C LYS A 231 9.44 36.91 -19.96
N ALA A 232 8.62 37.76 -19.35
CA ALA A 232 8.34 37.73 -17.92
C ALA A 232 7.59 36.44 -17.55
N GLU A 233 6.57 36.07 -18.33
CA GLU A 233 5.88 34.78 -18.20
C GLU A 233 6.83 33.60 -18.41
N ALA A 234 7.69 33.64 -19.44
CA ALA A 234 8.68 32.60 -19.68
C ALA A 234 9.73 32.51 -18.56
N ALA A 235 10.14 33.62 -17.97
CA ALA A 235 11.07 33.65 -16.84
C ALA A 235 10.43 33.17 -15.52
N ASN A 236 9.15 33.45 -15.32
CA ASN A 236 8.37 32.93 -14.20
C ASN A 236 8.06 31.44 -14.38
N ALA A 237 7.77 30.99 -15.60
CA ALA A 237 7.62 29.57 -15.94
C ALA A 237 8.95 28.81 -15.91
N ALA A 238 10.07 29.49 -16.17
CA ALA A 238 11.43 28.99 -16.06
C ALA A 238 12.08 29.40 -14.73
N MET A 239 11.32 29.50 -13.64
CA MET A 239 11.91 29.34 -12.32
C MET A 239 12.34 27.88 -12.20
N PRO A 240 13.65 27.55 -12.19
CA PRO A 240 14.02 26.33 -11.52
C PRO A 240 13.63 26.55 -10.06
N GLN A 241 12.57 25.88 -9.60
CA GLN A 241 12.74 25.23 -8.30
C GLN A 241 14.09 24.53 -8.40
N SER A 242 15.05 24.77 -7.49
CA SER A 242 16.29 24.00 -7.55
C SER A 242 15.93 22.53 -7.76
N ASP A 243 16.72 21.82 -8.57
CA ASP A 243 16.46 20.40 -8.87
C ASP A 243 16.08 19.63 -7.59
N VAL A 244 16.65 20.01 -6.45
CA VAL A 244 16.31 19.54 -5.09
C VAL A 244 14.82 19.65 -4.70
N VAL A 245 14.17 20.82 -4.84
CA VAL A 245 12.75 21.00 -4.44
C VAL A 245 11.84 20.28 -5.42
N ALA A 246 12.14 20.36 -6.71
CA ALA A 246 11.38 19.68 -7.76
C ALA A 246 11.46 18.14 -7.60
N ASP A 247 12.66 17.60 -7.36
CA ASP A 247 12.90 16.18 -7.10
C ASP A 247 12.18 15.72 -5.83
N PHE A 248 12.21 16.54 -4.76
CA PHE A 248 11.47 16.25 -3.53
C PHE A 248 9.96 16.18 -3.76
N LYS A 249 9.39 17.14 -4.50
CA LYS A 249 7.95 17.16 -4.83
C LYS A 249 7.57 16.02 -5.76
N ALA A 250 8.40 15.70 -6.75
CA ALA A 250 8.19 14.56 -7.64
C ALA A 250 8.15 13.23 -6.86
N LYS A 251 9.11 13.02 -5.96
CA LYS A 251 9.14 11.85 -5.07
C LYS A 251 7.94 11.81 -4.13
N THR A 252 7.50 12.97 -3.65
CA THR A 252 6.27 13.08 -2.85
C THR A 252 5.06 12.63 -3.64
N ASN A 253 4.92 13.05 -4.89
CA ASN A 253 3.80 12.66 -5.75
C ASN A 253 3.75 11.15 -6.04
N GLU A 254 4.88 10.44 -5.99
CA GLU A 254 4.93 8.98 -6.17
C GLU A 254 4.51 8.21 -4.91
N LEU A 255 4.89 8.70 -3.72
CA LEU A 255 4.74 7.98 -2.45
C LEU A 255 3.57 8.45 -1.58
N PHE A 256 2.91 9.54 -1.95
CA PHE A 256 1.81 10.12 -1.19
C PHE A 256 0.51 9.33 -1.38
N HIS A 257 -0.12 8.94 -0.28
CA HIS A 257 -1.46 8.36 -0.32
C HIS A 257 -2.52 9.47 -0.39
N GLU A 258 -3.36 9.44 -1.42
CA GLU A 258 -4.36 10.46 -1.69
C GLU A 258 -5.30 10.72 -0.50
N ILE A 259 -5.51 12.01 -0.19
CA ILE A 259 -6.46 12.47 0.83
C ILE A 259 -7.55 13.25 0.14
N SER A 260 -8.80 12.77 0.24
CA SER A 260 -9.97 13.44 -0.35
C SER A 260 -9.84 13.76 -1.84
N GLU A 261 -9.28 12.82 -2.61
CA GLU A 261 -9.10 12.96 -4.06
C GLU A 261 -8.19 14.14 -4.44
N MET A 262 -7.42 14.69 -3.49
CA MET A 262 -6.46 15.76 -3.74
C MET A 262 -5.04 15.22 -3.83
N ASN A 263 -4.31 15.67 -4.85
CA ASN A 263 -2.88 15.42 -4.96
C ASN A 263 -2.04 16.41 -4.10
N PRO A 264 -0.75 16.14 -3.86
CA PRO A 264 0.10 17.02 -3.07
C PRO A 264 0.15 18.47 -3.57
N ALA A 265 0.12 18.71 -4.88
CA ALA A 265 0.17 20.06 -5.45
C ALA A 265 -1.13 20.84 -5.16
N GLU A 266 -2.28 20.18 -5.20
CA GLU A 266 -3.58 20.77 -4.84
C GLU A 266 -3.66 21.09 -3.34
N ILE A 267 -3.06 20.24 -2.51
CA ILE A 267 -2.91 20.48 -1.07
C ILE A 267 -2.02 21.70 -0.83
N GLU A 268 -0.85 21.77 -1.47
CA GLU A 268 0.06 22.92 -1.38
C GLU A 268 -0.65 24.22 -1.74
N GLU A 269 -1.41 24.23 -2.83
CA GLU A 269 -2.14 25.41 -3.28
C GLU A 269 -3.27 25.81 -2.32
N THR A 270 -3.98 24.83 -1.77
CA THR A 270 -5.03 25.06 -0.77
C THR A 270 -4.45 25.68 0.50
N VAL A 271 -3.29 25.18 0.94
CA VAL A 271 -2.58 25.74 2.09
C VAL A 271 -2.06 27.15 1.80
N LYS A 272 -1.49 27.41 0.63
CA LYS A 272 -1.07 28.77 0.23
C LYS A 272 -2.23 29.76 0.30
N CYS A 273 -3.39 29.40 -0.26
CA CYS A 273 -4.59 30.22 -0.19
C CYS A 273 -5.03 30.49 1.26
N HIS A 274 -4.98 29.47 2.13
CA HIS A 274 -5.33 29.61 3.54
C HIS A 274 -4.37 30.54 4.29
N VAL A 275 -3.07 30.34 4.10
CA VAL A 275 -2.00 31.14 4.70
C VAL A 275 -2.13 32.60 4.25
N GLN A 276 -2.33 32.85 2.96
CA GLN A 276 -2.51 34.20 2.45
C GLN A 276 -3.69 34.92 3.12
N ALA A 277 -4.83 34.25 3.24
CA ALA A 277 -6.01 34.83 3.89
C ALA A 277 -5.76 35.19 5.37
N GLN A 278 -5.00 34.36 6.10
CA GLN A 278 -4.65 34.62 7.50
C GLN A 278 -3.63 35.76 7.65
N LEU A 279 -2.67 35.88 6.73
CA LEU A 279 -1.72 36.99 6.69
C LEU A 279 -2.44 38.33 6.44
N ASP A 280 -3.36 38.34 5.47
CA ASP A 280 -4.17 39.51 5.12
C ASP A 280 -5.07 39.95 6.29
N GLU A 281 -5.74 38.99 6.96
CA GLU A 281 -6.60 39.27 8.12
C GLU A 281 -5.81 39.82 9.31
N SER A 282 -4.59 39.31 9.50
CA SER A 282 -3.69 39.74 10.58
C SER A 282 -2.95 41.05 10.26
N GLY A 283 -2.98 41.50 9.01
CA GLY A 283 -2.23 42.65 8.53
C GLY A 283 -0.71 42.46 8.59
N ILE A 284 -0.25 41.21 8.43
CA ILE A 284 1.17 40.87 8.43
C ILE A 284 1.72 41.03 7.01
N ASP A 285 2.77 41.82 6.87
CA ASP A 285 3.50 41.97 5.61
C ASP A 285 4.44 40.77 5.42
N ALA A 286 3.96 39.77 4.67
CA ALA A 286 4.69 38.55 4.36
C ALA A 286 4.35 38.07 2.93
N VAL A 287 5.38 37.64 2.20
CA VAL A 287 5.22 37.09 0.84
C VAL A 287 5.45 35.58 0.88
N ILE A 288 4.52 34.80 0.32
CA ILE A 288 4.67 33.35 0.17
C ILE A 288 5.64 33.07 -0.99
N VAL A 289 6.75 32.40 -0.70
CA VAL A 289 7.74 32.00 -1.71
C VAL A 289 7.32 30.70 -2.38
N ASP A 290 7.11 29.64 -1.60
CA ASP A 290 6.54 28.36 -2.06
C ASP A 290 6.08 27.52 -0.85
N ALA A 291 5.40 26.40 -1.09
CA ALA A 291 4.99 25.44 -0.07
C ALA A 291 5.30 24.02 -0.52
N ALA A 292 5.52 23.10 0.41
CA ALA A 292 5.75 21.69 0.12
C ALA A 292 5.07 20.79 1.16
N VAL A 293 4.41 19.72 0.72
CA VAL A 293 3.93 18.66 1.64
C VAL A 293 5.13 17.95 2.25
N ALA A 294 5.19 17.92 3.58
CA ALA A 294 6.31 17.36 4.33
C ALA A 294 5.81 16.27 5.32
N GLY A 295 6.70 15.86 6.21
CA GLY A 295 6.36 14.92 7.29
C GLY A 295 6.16 13.49 6.82
N SER A 296 5.47 12.70 7.64
CA SER A 296 5.35 11.24 7.41
C SER A 296 4.60 10.90 6.11
N ARG A 297 3.57 11.67 5.78
CA ARG A 297 2.69 11.44 4.62
C ARG A 297 3.36 11.67 3.28
N CYS A 298 4.39 12.52 3.20
CA CYS A 298 5.08 12.75 1.92
C CYS A 298 5.90 11.54 1.45
N ARG A 299 6.13 10.53 2.32
CA ARG A 299 6.88 9.31 2.00
C ARG A 299 6.13 8.01 2.34
N GLY A 300 4.81 8.07 2.58
CA GLY A 300 4.02 6.88 2.91
C GLY A 300 4.35 6.28 4.29
N LEU A 301 4.90 7.08 5.21
CA LEU A 301 5.33 6.63 6.55
C LEU A 301 4.30 6.93 7.64
N GLU A 302 3.12 7.40 7.27
CA GLU A 302 2.08 7.84 8.20
C GLU A 302 1.40 6.69 8.97
N GLN A 303 0.71 7.08 10.05
CA GLN A 303 -0.15 6.22 10.86
C GLN A 303 -1.61 6.71 10.72
N GLU A 304 -2.57 5.90 11.18
CA GLU A 304 -4.01 6.24 11.09
C GLU A 304 -4.36 7.61 11.71
N SER A 305 -3.59 8.05 12.71
CA SER A 305 -3.76 9.33 13.40
C SER A 305 -2.77 10.42 13.00
N SER A 306 -1.98 10.23 11.93
CA SER A 306 -1.02 11.23 11.49
C SER A 306 -1.72 12.48 10.95
N ASP A 307 -1.21 13.64 11.32
CA ASP A 307 -1.48 14.93 10.73
C ASP A 307 -0.91 15.05 9.30
N LEU A 308 -1.29 16.12 8.61
CA LEU A 308 -0.75 16.50 7.31
C LEU A 308 0.16 17.70 7.50
N ASP A 309 1.47 17.47 7.46
CA ASP A 309 2.47 18.54 7.56
C ASP A 309 2.65 19.25 6.22
N VAL A 310 2.52 20.57 6.21
CA VAL A 310 2.85 21.39 5.03
C VAL A 310 3.79 22.50 5.45
N VAL A 311 4.96 22.56 4.81
CA VAL A 311 5.98 23.57 5.08
C VAL A 311 5.76 24.72 4.10
N VAL A 312 5.75 25.95 4.61
CA VAL A 312 5.49 27.15 3.81
C VAL A 312 6.65 28.12 3.99
N GLU A 313 7.35 28.44 2.91
CA GLU A 313 8.41 29.44 2.92
C GLU A 313 7.81 30.84 2.79
N LEU A 314 8.09 31.67 3.78
CA LEU A 314 7.62 33.05 3.88
C LEU A 314 8.82 34.01 3.86
N SER A 315 8.71 35.04 3.04
CA SER A 315 9.60 36.20 3.09
C SER A 315 8.95 37.26 4.00
N THR A 316 9.38 37.30 5.25
CA THR A 316 8.92 38.27 6.26
C THR A 316 9.97 38.44 7.36
N ASN A 317 9.80 39.48 8.17
CA ASN A 317 10.60 39.71 9.37
C ASN A 317 9.90 39.20 10.65
N GLU A 318 8.68 38.68 10.52
CA GLU A 318 7.96 38.08 11.64
C GLU A 318 8.63 36.81 12.15
N ARG A 319 8.42 36.48 13.42
CA ARG A 319 9.01 35.26 13.99
C ARG A 319 8.22 34.04 13.57
N GLU A 320 8.91 33.01 13.08
CA GLU A 320 8.32 31.71 12.69
C GLU A 320 7.44 31.07 13.77
N ASP A 321 7.75 31.24 15.06
CA ASP A 321 6.92 30.68 16.14
C ASP A 321 5.59 31.42 16.31
N ALA A 322 5.59 32.74 16.15
CA ALA A 322 4.36 33.54 16.14
C ALA A 322 3.51 33.24 14.90
N LEU A 323 4.15 33.03 13.75
CA LEU A 323 3.48 32.60 12.52
C LEU A 323 2.90 31.20 12.69
N PHE A 324 3.63 30.27 13.29
CA PHE A 324 3.15 28.90 13.52
C PHE A 324 1.90 28.88 14.40
N ASP A 325 1.93 29.58 15.54
CA ASP A 325 0.79 29.65 16.45
C ASP A 325 -0.44 30.26 15.77
N MET A 326 -0.24 31.33 14.99
CA MET A 326 -1.30 32.03 14.27
C MET A 326 -1.90 31.17 13.15
N LEU A 327 -1.06 30.57 12.29
CA LEU A 327 -1.53 29.80 11.14
C LEU A 327 -2.30 28.55 11.56
N ASN A 328 -1.96 27.98 12.72
CA ASN A 328 -2.59 26.76 13.23
C ASN A 328 -3.73 27.02 14.23
N GLU A 329 -4.04 28.27 14.59
CA GLU A 329 -5.07 28.61 15.58
C GLU A 329 -6.48 28.18 15.11
N SER A 330 -6.81 28.43 13.85
CA SER A 330 -8.11 28.05 13.28
C SER A 330 -8.23 26.57 12.91
N GLY A 331 -7.11 25.84 12.85
CA GLY A 331 -7.04 24.42 12.52
C GLY A 331 -7.60 24.07 11.15
N LEU A 332 -6.78 24.14 10.10
CA LEU A 332 -7.16 23.70 8.75
C LEU A 332 -7.33 22.17 8.72
N HIS A 333 -8.39 21.69 8.07
CA HIS A 333 -8.61 20.26 7.85
C HIS A 333 -8.85 19.99 6.37
N ILE A 334 -8.10 19.04 5.80
CA ILE A 334 -8.27 18.57 4.42
C ILE A 334 -8.64 17.09 4.51
N GLY A 335 -9.80 16.73 3.97
CA GLY A 335 -10.30 15.35 4.02
C GLY A 335 -10.49 14.75 5.40
N GLY A 336 -10.78 15.58 6.39
CA GLY A 336 -10.91 15.15 7.79
C GLY A 336 -9.57 14.94 8.52
N VAL A 337 -8.44 15.17 7.85
CA VAL A 337 -7.09 15.17 8.44
C VAL A 337 -6.72 16.60 8.84
N LYS A 338 -6.20 16.78 10.05
CA LYS A 338 -5.69 18.06 10.53
C LYS A 338 -4.40 18.42 9.78
N VAL A 339 -4.33 19.65 9.28
CA VAL A 339 -3.16 20.18 8.56
C VAL A 339 -2.33 21.00 9.53
N ASP A 340 -1.06 20.65 9.66
CA ASP A 340 -0.07 21.35 10.47
C ASP A 340 0.81 22.18 9.54
N ILE A 341 0.64 23.51 9.63
CA ILE A 341 1.33 24.46 8.76
C ILE A 341 2.61 24.91 9.44
N ASN A 342 3.76 24.61 8.82
CA ASN A 342 5.10 24.89 9.33
C ASN A 342 5.73 26.05 8.56
N PRO A 343 5.62 27.31 9.03
CA PRO A 343 6.21 28.44 8.36
C PRO A 343 7.73 28.47 8.57
N ILE A 344 8.48 28.65 7.49
CA ILE A 344 9.93 28.84 7.51
C ILE A 344 10.32 30.15 6.84
N THR A 345 11.43 30.73 7.28
CA THR A 345 11.98 31.97 6.73
C THR A 345 13.44 31.76 6.35
N ALA A 346 13.86 32.35 5.23
CA ALA A 346 15.23 32.23 4.73
C ALA A 346 16.29 32.71 5.76
N GLN A 347 15.93 33.65 6.64
CA GLN A 347 16.82 34.22 7.65
C GLN A 347 17.02 33.32 8.87
N ARG A 348 16.10 32.39 9.16
CA ARG A 348 16.13 31.57 10.38
C ARG A 348 16.27 30.09 10.11
N THR A 349 15.26 29.48 9.48
CA THR A 349 15.27 28.04 9.16
C THR A 349 15.92 27.74 7.81
N GLY A 350 15.97 28.73 6.92
CA GLY A 350 16.49 28.60 5.56
C GLY A 350 15.37 28.49 4.53
N SER A 351 15.73 28.40 3.25
CA SER A 351 14.78 28.16 2.16
C SER A 351 14.39 26.69 2.10
N LEU A 352 13.32 26.36 1.36
CA LEU A 352 12.93 24.98 1.08
C LEU A 352 14.08 24.16 0.49
N GLU A 353 14.93 24.76 -0.34
CA GLU A 353 16.10 24.11 -0.94
C GLU A 353 17.08 23.56 0.11
N THR A 354 17.20 24.26 1.24
CA THR A 354 18.08 23.86 2.35
C THR A 354 17.36 23.04 3.41
N TYR A 355 16.05 23.21 3.55
CA TYR A 355 15.25 22.56 4.57
C TYR A 355 14.82 21.15 4.16
N LEU A 356 14.33 20.96 2.93
CA LEU A 356 13.79 19.68 2.46
C LEU A 356 14.83 18.53 2.46
N PRO A 357 16.12 18.73 2.15
CA PRO A 357 17.12 17.69 2.33
C PRO A 357 17.25 17.20 3.78
N GLN A 358 17.11 18.08 4.77
CA GLN A 358 17.16 17.70 6.18
C GLN A 358 15.92 16.89 6.58
N VAL A 359 14.76 17.20 5.98
CA VAL A 359 13.54 16.41 6.13
C VAL A 359 13.74 15.02 5.52
N GLU A 360 14.36 14.93 4.34
CA GLU A 360 14.64 13.64 3.69
C GLU A 360 15.55 12.76 4.56
N ASP A 361 16.66 13.31 5.07
CA ASP A 361 17.59 12.59 5.96
C ASP A 361 16.88 12.10 7.24
N TYR A 362 15.97 12.90 7.80
CA TYR A 362 15.18 12.52 8.96
C TYR A 362 14.22 11.36 8.64
N LEU A 363 13.45 11.47 7.54
CA LEU A 363 12.48 10.45 7.14
C LEU A 363 13.15 9.13 6.75
N GLU A 364 14.35 9.21 6.16
CA GLU A 364 15.21 8.05 5.91
C GLU A 364 15.56 7.34 7.22
N GLY A 365 16.03 8.08 8.22
CA GLY A 365 16.34 7.54 9.55
C GLY A 365 15.12 6.93 10.23
N VAL A 366 13.93 7.54 10.10
CA VAL A 366 12.67 6.99 10.61
C VAL A 366 12.31 5.68 9.92
N ARG A 367 12.47 5.61 8.59
CA ARG A 367 12.20 4.39 7.82
C ARG A 367 13.15 3.28 8.22
N GLU A 368 14.46 3.54 8.27
CA GLU A 368 15.44 2.56 8.71
C GLU A 368 15.20 2.10 10.16
N ALA A 369 14.78 3.01 11.05
CA ALA A 369 14.43 2.65 12.42
C ALA A 369 13.20 1.75 12.45
N ARG A 370 12.17 2.05 11.64
CA ARG A 370 10.97 1.21 11.51
C ARG A 370 11.29 -0.16 10.91
N GLU A 371 12.17 -0.21 9.91
CA GLU A 371 12.66 -1.47 9.33
C GLU A 371 13.49 -2.26 10.34
N ARG A 372 14.35 -1.61 11.14
CA ARG A 372 15.07 -2.27 12.24
C ARG A 372 14.15 -2.74 13.34
N ASP A 373 13.12 -1.98 13.69
CA ASP A 373 12.13 -2.35 14.69
C ASP A 373 11.25 -3.48 14.18
N LEU A 374 10.89 -3.48 12.90
CA LEU A 374 10.18 -4.58 12.24
C LEU A 374 11.07 -5.82 12.15
N ALA A 375 12.34 -5.66 11.76
CA ALA A 375 13.30 -6.76 11.75
C ALA A 375 13.56 -7.27 13.17
N ALA A 376 13.62 -6.40 14.18
CA ALA A 376 13.76 -6.78 15.57
C ALA A 376 12.47 -7.36 16.15
N SER A 377 11.29 -6.97 15.67
CA SER A 377 10.01 -7.57 16.06
C SER A 377 9.84 -8.93 15.42
N ILE A 378 10.20 -9.09 14.14
CA ILE A 378 10.29 -10.38 13.47
C ILE A 378 11.31 -11.24 14.19
N SER A 379 12.52 -10.75 14.46
CA SER A 379 13.51 -11.49 15.23
C SER A 379 13.10 -11.72 16.69
N ARG A 380 12.26 -10.89 17.31
CA ARG A 380 11.70 -11.14 18.65
C ARG A 380 10.52 -12.10 18.61
N GLU A 381 9.74 -12.15 17.54
CA GLU A 381 8.69 -13.13 17.30
C GLU A 381 9.29 -14.49 16.92
N GLU A 382 10.37 -14.49 16.14
CA GLU A 382 11.25 -15.63 15.88
C GLU A 382 11.93 -16.05 17.16
N ASN A 383 12.52 -15.14 17.95
CA ASN A 383 13.09 -15.48 19.25
C ASN A 383 12.02 -15.85 20.28
N GLN A 384 10.77 -15.38 20.19
CA GLN A 384 9.66 -15.82 21.06
C GLN A 384 9.07 -17.14 20.58
N LYS A 385 9.14 -17.45 19.28
CA LYS A 385 9.00 -18.79 18.73
C LYS A 385 10.10 -19.67 19.29
N GLU A 386 11.38 -19.33 19.12
CA GLU A 386 12.56 -20.04 19.66
C GLU A 386 12.57 -20.08 21.19
N THR A 387 12.00 -19.10 21.91
CA THR A 387 11.91 -19.10 23.38
C THR A 387 10.72 -19.92 23.86
N LYS A 388 9.59 -19.93 23.13
CA LYS A 388 8.55 -20.94 23.35
C LYS A 388 9.07 -22.34 23.00
N GLU A 389 9.84 -22.48 21.93
CA GLU A 389 10.47 -23.69 21.38
C GLU A 389 11.82 -24.02 22.06
N SER A 390 12.20 -23.29 23.12
CA SER A 390 13.29 -23.65 24.04
C SER A 390 12.85 -23.75 25.49
N LEU A 391 11.69 -23.18 25.86
CA LEU A 391 10.96 -23.53 27.09
C LEU A 391 10.18 -24.85 26.93
N PHE A 392 9.90 -25.26 25.70
CA PHE A 392 9.66 -26.64 25.28
C PHE A 392 10.86 -27.01 24.42
N PRO A 393 11.78 -27.90 24.84
CA PRO A 393 12.97 -28.18 24.05
C PRO A 393 12.54 -28.56 22.64
N GLU A 394 13.09 -27.89 21.63
CA GLU A 394 13.25 -28.31 20.23
C GLU A 394 12.54 -29.64 20.03
N GLN A 395 11.25 -29.61 19.67
CA GLN A 395 10.65 -30.82 19.12
C GLN A 395 11.50 -31.06 17.89
N ALA A 396 12.39 -32.03 17.98
CA ALA A 396 12.93 -32.66 16.80
C ALA A 396 11.75 -32.82 15.83
N GLU A 397 11.92 -32.36 14.59
CA GLU A 397 10.83 -32.31 13.61
C GLU A 397 9.96 -33.55 13.77
N THR A 398 8.73 -33.38 14.23
CA THR A 398 7.89 -34.52 14.58
C THR A 398 7.69 -35.36 13.33
N GLU A 399 8.16 -36.60 13.35
CA GLU A 399 8.11 -37.47 12.18
C GLU A 399 6.67 -37.99 12.05
N VAL A 400 5.99 -37.58 10.98
CA VAL A 400 4.68 -38.12 10.62
C VAL A 400 4.87 -39.33 9.72
N THR A 401 4.37 -40.47 10.17
CA THR A 401 4.37 -41.72 9.40
C THR A 401 2.97 -42.30 9.33
N LEU A 402 2.75 -43.24 8.41
CA LEU A 402 1.51 -43.98 8.28
C LEU A 402 1.65 -45.41 8.79
N THR A 403 0.52 -45.96 9.21
CA THR A 403 0.36 -47.39 9.51
C THR A 403 -0.67 -47.99 8.57
N VAL A 404 -0.53 -49.28 8.25
CA VAL A 404 -1.53 -50.04 7.48
C VAL A 404 -1.82 -51.33 8.21
N ALA A 405 -3.08 -51.58 8.53
CA ALA A 405 -3.53 -52.78 9.24
C ALA A 405 -4.56 -53.56 8.43
N GLU A 406 -4.46 -54.89 8.45
CA GLU A 406 -5.51 -55.80 7.96
C GLU A 406 -6.77 -55.69 8.84
N CYS A 407 -6.62 -55.36 10.12
CA CYS A 407 -7.70 -55.17 11.07
C CYS A 407 -7.48 -53.91 11.92
N GLY A 408 -8.24 -52.84 11.66
CA GLY A 408 -8.21 -51.60 12.45
C GLY A 408 -8.76 -51.75 13.87
N GLU A 409 -9.66 -52.74 14.12
CA GLU A 409 -10.15 -53.00 15.48
C GLU A 409 -9.07 -53.64 16.38
N PHE A 410 -8.21 -54.46 15.78
CA PHE A 410 -7.16 -55.21 16.47
C PHE A 410 -5.95 -55.34 15.54
N HIS A 411 -5.01 -54.38 15.58
CA HIS A 411 -3.83 -54.38 14.70
C HIS A 411 -2.96 -55.64 14.79
N ASN A 412 -3.09 -56.41 15.88
CA ASN A 412 -2.41 -57.71 16.04
C ASN A 412 -3.09 -58.89 15.31
N LEU A 413 -4.23 -58.67 14.67
CA LEU A 413 -4.97 -59.66 13.89
C LEU A 413 -4.73 -59.45 12.38
N GLY A 414 -3.71 -60.11 11.85
CA GLY A 414 -3.38 -60.09 10.42
C GLY A 414 -2.06 -59.38 10.11
N GLU A 415 -1.92 -58.87 8.89
CA GLU A 415 -0.78 -58.06 8.47
C GLU A 415 -0.86 -56.64 9.06
N PHE A 416 0.27 -56.15 9.59
CA PHE A 416 0.40 -54.80 10.14
C PHE A 416 1.75 -54.21 9.71
N TYR A 417 1.70 -52.98 9.21
CA TYR A 417 2.85 -52.25 8.69
C TYR A 417 2.91 -50.88 9.37
N GLU A 418 4.11 -50.49 9.79
CA GLU A 418 4.38 -49.25 10.54
C GLU A 418 5.52 -48.47 9.88
N ASN A 419 5.65 -47.19 10.24
CA ASN A 419 6.71 -46.30 9.77
C ASN A 419 6.72 -46.11 8.24
N ILE A 420 5.53 -46.07 7.62
CA ILE A 420 5.39 -45.85 6.18
C ILE A 420 5.53 -44.34 5.92
N PRO A 421 6.47 -43.89 5.07
CA PRO A 421 6.77 -42.47 4.94
C PRO A 421 5.82 -41.71 4.02
N THR A 422 5.07 -42.39 3.14
CA THR A 422 4.24 -41.74 2.11
C THR A 422 2.84 -42.34 2.01
N VAL A 423 1.88 -41.49 1.63
CA VAL A 423 0.49 -41.90 1.42
C VAL A 423 0.38 -42.90 0.26
N GLU A 424 1.14 -42.71 -0.82
CA GLU A 424 1.13 -43.61 -1.98
C GLU A 424 1.52 -45.04 -1.58
N GLU A 425 2.57 -45.19 -0.77
CA GLU A 425 3.02 -46.48 -0.30
C GLU A 425 1.97 -47.12 0.62
N ALA A 426 1.42 -46.35 1.56
CA ALA A 426 0.38 -46.83 2.47
C ALA A 426 -0.87 -47.31 1.70
N VAL A 427 -1.34 -46.52 0.73
CA VAL A 427 -2.48 -46.88 -0.13
C VAL A 427 -2.16 -48.11 -0.99
N ALA A 428 -0.92 -48.24 -1.49
CA ALA A 428 -0.52 -49.40 -2.29
C ALA A 428 -0.48 -50.69 -1.46
N ILE A 429 -0.01 -50.63 -0.20
CA ILE A 429 -0.05 -51.75 0.74
C ILE A 429 -1.50 -52.09 1.09
N TRP A 430 -2.30 -51.09 1.45
CA TRP A 430 -3.71 -51.27 1.81
C TRP A 430 -4.53 -51.91 0.68
N LYS A 431 -4.32 -51.51 -0.58
CA LYS A 431 -4.97 -52.11 -1.76
C LYS A 431 -4.56 -53.56 -2.04
N GLN A 432 -3.41 -54.01 -1.52
CA GLN A 432 -2.93 -55.40 -1.69
C GLN A 432 -3.57 -56.36 -0.70
N ILE A 433 -4.18 -55.87 0.39
CA ILE A 433 -4.86 -56.68 1.39
C ILE A 433 -6.11 -57.31 0.74
N PRO A 434 -6.14 -58.64 0.53
CA PRO A 434 -7.24 -59.26 -0.21
C PRO A 434 -8.55 -59.14 0.58
N PRO A 435 -9.64 -58.69 -0.05
CA PRO A 435 -10.93 -58.53 0.61
C PRO A 435 -11.53 -59.86 1.10
N GLU A 436 -11.03 -61.01 0.61
CA GLU A 436 -11.46 -62.34 1.04
C GLU A 436 -10.83 -62.79 2.36
N ARG A 437 -9.78 -62.11 2.87
CA ARG A 437 -9.18 -62.42 4.18
C ARG A 437 -10.11 -61.88 5.28
N MET A 438 -11.03 -62.73 5.74
CA MET A 438 -12.15 -62.38 6.62
C MET A 438 -11.79 -62.03 8.09
N HIS A 439 -10.60 -61.51 8.38
CA HIS A 439 -10.13 -61.38 9.76
C HIS A 439 -10.13 -59.95 10.31
N GLY A 440 -10.45 -58.94 9.49
CA GLY A 440 -10.53 -57.55 9.95
C GLY A 440 -11.17 -56.58 8.97
N ILE A 441 -11.36 -55.35 9.44
CA ILE A 441 -11.67 -54.18 8.60
C ILE A 441 -10.33 -53.47 8.33
N PRO A 442 -9.83 -53.44 7.09
CA PRO A 442 -8.54 -52.85 6.79
C PRO A 442 -8.51 -51.35 7.12
N ALA A 443 -7.39 -50.87 7.65
CA ALA A 443 -7.25 -49.50 8.09
C ALA A 443 -5.91 -48.87 7.66
N ILE A 444 -5.91 -47.54 7.52
CA ILE A 444 -4.71 -46.72 7.40
C ILE A 444 -4.72 -45.70 8.52
N GLY A 445 -3.68 -45.70 9.34
CA GLY A 445 -3.50 -44.75 10.43
C GLY A 445 -2.41 -43.72 10.16
N VAL A 446 -2.46 -42.64 10.94
CA VAL A 446 -1.44 -41.60 10.99
C VAL A 446 -0.80 -41.67 12.37
N ASN A 447 0.53 -41.66 12.42
CA ASN A 447 1.34 -41.69 13.63
C ASN A 447 2.28 -40.48 13.66
N ILE A 448 2.33 -39.79 14.79
CA ILE A 448 3.26 -38.69 15.05
C ILE A 448 4.27 -39.19 16.08
N HIS A 449 5.55 -39.20 15.68
CA HIS A 449 6.68 -39.51 16.54
C HIS A 449 7.45 -38.23 16.85
N THR A 450 7.89 -38.05 18.10
CA THR A 450 8.86 -36.98 18.45
C THR A 450 10.24 -37.61 18.54
N PRO A 451 11.18 -37.33 17.62
CA PRO A 451 12.50 -37.95 17.67
C PRO A 451 13.19 -37.74 19.01
N GLY A 452 13.63 -38.85 19.61
CA GLY A 452 14.24 -38.87 20.94
C GLY A 452 13.31 -39.28 22.08
N THR A 453 12.00 -39.45 21.83
CA THR A 453 11.05 -40.07 22.77
C THR A 453 10.93 -41.57 22.53
N GLU A 454 10.42 -42.31 23.51
CA GLU A 454 10.11 -43.73 23.32
C GLU A 454 8.82 -43.90 22.49
N ALA A 455 8.71 -45.00 21.73
CA ALA A 455 7.58 -45.26 20.83
C ALA A 455 6.21 -45.34 21.50
N PHE A 456 6.14 -45.50 22.84
CA PHE A 456 4.87 -45.45 23.56
C PHE A 456 4.33 -44.02 23.74
N GLU A 457 5.18 -43.01 23.54
CA GLU A 457 4.82 -41.59 23.57
C GLU A 457 4.27 -41.11 22.21
N ASP A 458 4.38 -41.94 21.17
CA ASP A 458 3.83 -41.66 19.85
C ASP A 458 2.30 -41.55 19.91
N VAL A 459 1.78 -40.60 19.13
CA VAL A 459 0.35 -40.39 19.01
C VAL A 459 -0.09 -40.90 17.65
N GLY A 460 -0.83 -42.01 17.66
CA GLY A 460 -1.35 -42.65 16.45
C GLY A 460 -2.86 -42.86 16.47
N ILE A 461 -3.49 -42.75 15.30
CA ILE A 461 -4.91 -43.10 15.13
C ILE A 461 -5.19 -43.61 13.71
N ASP A 462 -6.12 -44.56 13.60
CA ASP A 462 -6.67 -45.01 12.32
C ASP A 462 -7.59 -43.92 11.74
N ILE A 463 -7.23 -43.40 10.57
CA ILE A 463 -7.98 -42.35 9.85
C ILE A 463 -8.89 -42.96 8.81
N LEU A 464 -8.39 -43.91 8.03
CA LEU A 464 -9.20 -44.71 7.11
C LEU A 464 -9.57 -46.01 7.80
N THR A 465 -10.86 -46.32 7.91
CA THR A 465 -11.36 -47.63 8.35
C THR A 465 -12.35 -48.17 7.33
N GLY A 466 -11.96 -49.25 6.64
CA GLY A 466 -12.79 -49.91 5.63
C GLY A 466 -13.06 -49.01 4.42
N LYS A 467 -14.23 -48.37 4.39
CA LYS A 467 -14.63 -47.46 3.30
C LYS A 467 -14.83 -46.01 3.74
N ARG A 468 -14.36 -45.67 4.95
CA ARG A 468 -14.62 -44.38 5.57
C ARG A 468 -13.33 -43.73 6.04
N ILE A 469 -13.18 -42.45 5.71
CA ILE A 469 -12.18 -41.55 6.30
C ILE A 469 -12.88 -40.81 7.44
N ASP A 470 -12.50 -41.09 8.67
CA ASP A 470 -13.09 -40.47 9.87
C ASP A 470 -12.31 -39.22 10.23
N LEU A 471 -12.92 -38.05 10.03
CA LEU A 471 -12.37 -36.75 10.43
C LEU A 471 -12.85 -36.32 11.81
N ASP A 472 -14.00 -36.82 12.28
CA ASP A 472 -14.54 -36.46 13.60
C ASP A 472 -13.68 -37.05 14.72
N ILE A 473 -12.99 -38.17 14.48
CA ILE A 473 -12.04 -38.76 15.44
C ILE A 473 -10.93 -37.78 15.84
N LEU A 474 -10.55 -36.85 14.96
CA LEU A 474 -9.51 -35.86 15.19
C LEU A 474 -9.89 -34.85 16.29
N GLU A 475 -11.19 -34.64 16.55
CA GLU A 475 -11.65 -33.81 17.67
C GLU A 475 -11.22 -34.36 19.03
N TYR A 476 -10.93 -35.66 19.10
CA TYR A 476 -10.47 -36.34 20.31
C TYR A 476 -8.95 -36.46 20.39
N ILE A 477 -8.22 -36.09 19.32
CA ILE A 477 -6.77 -36.24 19.21
C ILE A 477 -6.15 -34.91 18.76
N PRO A 478 -6.05 -33.94 19.68
CA PRO A 478 -5.60 -32.59 19.36
C PRO A 478 -4.16 -32.53 18.84
N ASP A 479 -3.30 -33.48 19.22
CA ASP A 479 -1.92 -33.56 18.74
C ASP A 479 -1.86 -33.78 17.23
N ILE A 480 -2.72 -34.67 16.71
CA ILE A 480 -2.84 -34.92 15.26
C ILE A 480 -3.58 -33.79 14.58
N LYS A 481 -4.73 -33.35 15.13
CA LYS A 481 -5.52 -32.26 14.55
C LYS A 481 -4.76 -30.93 14.48
N GLY A 482 -3.92 -30.68 15.47
CA GLY A 482 -3.10 -29.46 15.58
C GLY A 482 -1.80 -29.52 14.79
N SER A 483 -1.38 -30.70 14.31
CA SER A 483 -0.16 -30.86 13.51
C SER A 483 -0.41 -30.53 12.04
N PRO A 484 0.23 -29.49 11.48
CA PRO A 484 0.08 -29.15 10.06
C PRO A 484 0.56 -30.27 9.14
N GLN A 485 1.64 -30.96 9.51
CA GLN A 485 2.19 -32.08 8.73
C GLN A 485 1.24 -33.28 8.71
N ALA A 486 0.64 -33.63 9.85
CA ALA A 486 -0.32 -34.73 9.91
C ALA A 486 -1.61 -34.41 9.13
N MET A 487 -2.12 -33.19 9.25
CA MET A 487 -3.28 -32.75 8.48
C MET A 487 -3.00 -32.72 6.96
N GLU A 488 -1.75 -32.44 6.55
CA GLU A 488 -1.32 -32.52 5.15
C GLU A 488 -1.36 -33.97 4.63
N VAL A 489 -0.84 -34.93 5.42
CA VAL A 489 -0.90 -36.37 5.10
C VAL A 489 -2.35 -36.86 5.02
N ILE A 490 -3.23 -36.42 5.92
CA ILE A 490 -4.65 -36.77 5.91
C ILE A 490 -5.35 -36.20 4.67
N ALA A 491 -5.04 -34.96 4.28
CA ALA A 491 -5.59 -34.35 3.07
C ALA A 491 -5.12 -35.09 1.80
N GLU A 492 -3.85 -35.49 1.74
CA GLU A 492 -3.31 -36.30 0.64
C GLU A 492 -3.95 -37.69 0.58
N LEU A 493 -4.18 -38.33 1.73
CA LEU A 493 -4.91 -39.61 1.81
C LEU A 493 -6.34 -39.48 1.25
N ALA A 494 -7.08 -38.44 1.67
CA ALA A 494 -8.41 -38.15 1.14
C ALA A 494 -8.39 -37.78 -0.36
N ALA A 495 -7.30 -37.18 -0.84
CA ALA A 495 -7.12 -36.88 -2.25
C ALA A 495 -6.94 -38.15 -3.10
N LYS A 496 -6.14 -39.11 -2.63
CA LYS A 496 -5.84 -40.38 -3.32
C LYS A 496 -6.95 -41.42 -3.27
N LEU A 497 -7.89 -41.27 -2.34
CA LEU A 497 -9.04 -42.16 -2.16
C LEU A 497 -10.38 -41.40 -2.26
N PRO A 498 -10.69 -40.78 -3.41
CA PRO A 498 -11.90 -39.97 -3.58
C PRO A 498 -13.21 -40.76 -3.50
N GLU A 499 -13.15 -42.09 -3.62
CA GLU A 499 -14.30 -42.99 -3.49
C GLU A 499 -14.73 -43.28 -2.05
N MET A 500 -13.92 -42.87 -1.07
CA MET A 500 -14.20 -43.12 0.35
C MET A 500 -15.27 -42.15 0.86
N GLU A 501 -16.14 -42.67 1.73
CA GLU A 501 -17.09 -41.85 2.47
C GLU A 501 -16.33 -41.06 3.54
N ILE A 502 -16.63 -39.78 3.68
CA ILE A 502 -15.99 -38.93 4.68
C ILE A 502 -16.96 -38.79 5.84
N ASP A 503 -16.54 -39.29 6.99
CA ASP A 503 -17.27 -39.17 8.25
C ASP A 503 -16.76 -37.91 8.98
N GLY A 504 -17.70 -37.09 9.46
CA GLY A 504 -17.40 -35.77 10.02
C GLY A 504 -17.45 -34.60 9.04
N ARG A 505 -17.19 -33.39 9.56
CA ARG A 505 -17.24 -32.16 8.75
C ARG A 505 -15.90 -31.82 8.14
N MET A 506 -15.90 -31.71 6.82
CA MET A 506 -14.80 -31.10 6.09
C MET A 506 -14.87 -29.58 6.22
N SER A 507 -13.82 -28.95 6.77
CA SER A 507 -13.72 -27.50 6.73
C SER A 507 -13.46 -27.02 5.30
N GLU A 508 -13.87 -25.79 4.97
CA GLU A 508 -13.65 -25.20 3.64
C GLU A 508 -12.16 -25.18 3.26
N GLU A 509 -11.28 -24.91 4.24
CA GLU A 509 -9.82 -24.92 4.07
C GLU A 509 -9.26 -26.32 3.82
N PHE A 510 -9.75 -27.33 4.56
CA PHE A 510 -9.31 -28.71 4.35
C PHE A 510 -9.82 -29.25 3.02
N GLU A 511 -11.07 -28.95 2.65
CA GLU A 511 -11.63 -29.32 1.34
C GLU A 511 -10.83 -28.69 0.19
N ALA A 512 -10.41 -27.43 0.35
CA ALA A 512 -9.51 -26.75 -0.59
C ALA A 512 -8.21 -27.54 -0.80
N LYS A 513 -7.55 -27.91 0.29
CA LYS A 513 -6.30 -28.68 0.25
C LYS A 513 -6.49 -30.03 -0.43
N VAL A 514 -7.57 -30.76 -0.11
CA VAL A 514 -7.87 -32.04 -0.76
C VAL A 514 -7.99 -31.85 -2.28
N TRP A 515 -8.68 -30.82 -2.74
CA TRP A 515 -8.84 -30.54 -4.17
C TRP A 515 -7.55 -30.06 -4.85
N GLU A 516 -6.72 -29.28 -4.15
CA GLU A 516 -5.38 -28.91 -4.61
C GLU A 516 -4.52 -30.16 -4.85
N LYS A 517 -4.49 -31.10 -3.89
CA LYS A 517 -3.77 -32.38 -4.01
C LYS A 517 -4.33 -33.27 -5.12
N ARG A 518 -5.63 -33.20 -5.41
CA ARG A 518 -6.26 -33.93 -6.51
C ARG A 518 -5.92 -33.35 -7.88
N MET A 519 -5.66 -32.04 -7.97
CA MET A 519 -5.55 -31.30 -9.23
C MET A 519 -4.64 -31.97 -10.29
N PRO A 520 -3.45 -32.53 -9.95
CA PRO A 520 -2.60 -33.20 -10.93
C PRO A 520 -3.21 -34.45 -11.57
N ASP A 521 -4.11 -35.15 -10.85
CA ASP A 521 -4.72 -36.41 -11.28
C ASP A 521 -6.09 -36.20 -11.98
N LEU A 522 -6.59 -34.95 -12.05
CA LEU A 522 -7.89 -34.60 -12.64
C LEU A 522 -7.87 -34.49 -14.17
N THR A 523 -9.02 -34.73 -14.81
CA THR A 523 -9.18 -34.42 -16.24
C THR A 523 -9.16 -32.90 -16.49
N PRO A 524 -8.85 -32.41 -17.71
CA PRO A 524 -8.85 -30.97 -17.99
C PRO A 524 -10.19 -30.27 -17.69
N ALA A 525 -11.32 -30.98 -17.81
CA ALA A 525 -12.62 -30.42 -17.42
C ALA A 525 -12.76 -30.26 -15.91
N GLU A 526 -12.26 -31.22 -15.14
CA GLU A 526 -12.31 -31.16 -13.68
C GLU A 526 -11.31 -30.14 -13.13
N GLN A 527 -10.13 -30.01 -13.74
CA GLN A 527 -9.18 -28.94 -13.39
C GLN A 527 -9.81 -27.56 -13.61
N LEU A 528 -10.39 -27.33 -14.79
CA LEU A 528 -11.09 -26.07 -15.07
C LEU A 528 -12.27 -25.84 -14.13
N ALA A 529 -12.99 -26.89 -13.74
CA ALA A 529 -14.07 -26.78 -12.76
C ALA A 529 -13.56 -26.35 -11.37
N VAL A 530 -12.43 -26.89 -10.92
CA VAL A 530 -11.78 -26.47 -9.66
C VAL A 530 -11.36 -25.01 -9.73
N GLU A 531 -10.76 -24.57 -10.83
CA GLU A 531 -10.34 -23.18 -11.00
C GLU A 531 -11.53 -22.21 -10.99
N ILE A 532 -12.63 -22.55 -11.68
CA ILE A 532 -13.86 -21.74 -11.69
C ILE A 532 -14.49 -21.69 -10.30
N ASP A 533 -14.55 -22.81 -9.59
CA ASP A 533 -15.09 -22.87 -8.23
C ASP A 533 -14.27 -21.99 -7.27
N ARG A 534 -12.94 -22.11 -7.30
CA ARG A 534 -12.02 -21.30 -6.50
C ARG A 534 -12.17 -19.81 -6.79
N PHE A 535 -12.26 -19.44 -8.07
CA PHE A 535 -12.53 -18.07 -8.46
C PHE A 535 -13.88 -17.56 -7.94
N THR A 536 -14.92 -18.41 -7.95
CA THR A 536 -16.24 -18.04 -7.42
C THR A 536 -16.19 -17.81 -5.91
N TYR A 537 -15.45 -18.63 -5.17
CA TYR A 537 -15.25 -18.47 -3.73
C TYR A 537 -14.50 -17.17 -3.40
N ASP A 538 -13.43 -16.88 -4.14
CA ASP A 538 -12.59 -15.69 -3.95
C ASP A 538 -13.34 -14.39 -4.30
N TYR A 539 -14.19 -14.43 -5.33
CA TYR A 539 -14.92 -13.25 -5.82
C TYR A 539 -16.03 -12.80 -4.86
N ASP A 540 -16.84 -13.73 -4.35
CA ASP A 540 -17.87 -13.41 -3.34
C ASP A 540 -18.13 -14.63 -2.44
N THR A 541 -17.36 -14.71 -1.36
CA THR A 541 -17.47 -15.79 -0.38
C THR A 541 -18.86 -15.85 0.27
N ALA A 542 -19.54 -14.72 0.47
CA ALA A 542 -20.85 -14.70 1.10
C ALA A 542 -21.91 -15.31 0.16
N LEU A 543 -21.90 -14.90 -1.11
CA LEU A 543 -22.78 -15.47 -2.12
C LEU A 543 -22.46 -16.94 -2.37
N TYR A 544 -21.17 -17.31 -2.40
CA TYR A 544 -20.74 -18.69 -2.58
C TYR A 544 -21.32 -19.62 -1.50
N ARG A 545 -21.27 -19.21 -0.22
CA ARG A 545 -21.85 -19.97 0.90
C ARG A 545 -23.37 -20.07 0.84
N ASP A 546 -24.03 -19.10 0.23
CA ASP A 546 -25.49 -19.09 0.06
C ASP A 546 -25.96 -19.93 -1.14
N SER A 547 -25.10 -20.12 -2.15
CA SER A 547 -25.41 -20.85 -3.38
C SER A 547 -24.97 -22.31 -3.38
N SER A 548 -23.96 -22.64 -2.59
CA SER A 548 -23.18 -23.88 -2.68
C SER A 548 -23.24 -24.66 -1.37
N GLN A 549 -23.37 -25.98 -1.42
CA GLN A 549 -23.32 -26.80 -0.21
C GLN A 549 -21.87 -27.17 0.18
N SER A 550 -21.00 -27.41 -0.82
CA SER A 550 -19.56 -27.65 -0.64
C SER A 550 -18.81 -27.46 -1.95
N MET A 551 -17.47 -27.36 -1.89
CA MET A 551 -16.63 -27.32 -3.09
C MET A 551 -16.79 -28.61 -3.90
N THR A 552 -16.87 -29.77 -3.24
CA THR A 552 -17.01 -31.06 -3.92
C THR A 552 -18.27 -31.14 -4.78
N GLU A 553 -19.41 -30.64 -4.28
CA GLU A 553 -20.65 -30.59 -5.06
C GLU A 553 -20.52 -29.63 -6.24
N ASN A 554 -20.02 -28.42 -6.00
CA ASN A 554 -19.87 -27.40 -7.04
C ASN A 554 -18.93 -27.83 -8.17
N VAL A 555 -17.75 -28.36 -7.84
CA VAL A 555 -16.78 -28.84 -8.83
C VAL A 555 -17.42 -29.94 -9.69
N SER A 556 -18.22 -30.83 -9.08
CA SER A 556 -18.96 -31.86 -9.81
C SER A 556 -20.01 -31.26 -10.77
N GLU A 557 -20.77 -30.27 -10.31
CA GLU A 557 -21.76 -29.56 -11.13
C GLU A 557 -21.10 -28.83 -12.32
N ILE A 558 -20.04 -28.06 -12.06
CA ILE A 558 -19.30 -27.31 -13.07
C ILE A 558 -18.64 -28.28 -14.07
N ALA A 559 -17.99 -29.34 -13.59
CA ALA A 559 -17.40 -30.37 -14.46
C ALA A 559 -18.47 -31.05 -15.33
N GLY A 560 -19.68 -31.29 -14.78
CA GLY A 560 -20.83 -31.79 -15.52
C GLY A 560 -21.29 -30.83 -16.62
N ALA A 561 -21.38 -29.54 -16.33
CA ALA A 561 -21.73 -28.49 -17.28
C ALA A 561 -20.69 -28.37 -18.41
N LEU A 562 -19.39 -28.41 -18.07
CA LEU A 562 -18.28 -28.43 -19.02
C LEU A 562 -18.35 -29.63 -19.97
N LYS A 563 -18.60 -30.83 -19.43
CA LYS A 563 -18.77 -32.07 -20.22
C LYS A 563 -19.98 -32.00 -21.17
N GLN A 564 -21.06 -31.35 -20.75
CA GLN A 564 -22.31 -31.19 -21.52
C GLN A 564 -22.31 -29.98 -22.47
N ARG A 565 -21.29 -29.11 -22.40
CA ARG A 565 -21.21 -27.80 -23.07
C ARG A 565 -22.33 -26.84 -22.67
N ASP A 566 -22.90 -27.01 -21.49
CA ASP A 566 -23.87 -26.08 -20.93
C ASP A 566 -23.13 -24.99 -20.13
N THR A 567 -22.22 -24.29 -20.81
CA THR A 567 -21.31 -23.32 -20.19
C THR A 567 -21.76 -21.89 -20.38
N HIS A 568 -22.93 -21.66 -20.97
CA HIS A 568 -23.43 -20.34 -21.31
C HIS A 568 -23.60 -19.45 -20.07
N ASP A 569 -24.19 -19.98 -19.00
CA ASP A 569 -24.42 -19.23 -17.76
C ASP A 569 -23.09 -18.88 -17.07
N ILE A 570 -22.12 -19.80 -17.08
CA ILE A 570 -20.77 -19.59 -16.51
C ILE A 570 -20.02 -18.52 -17.32
N ALA A 571 -20.04 -18.64 -18.65
CA ALA A 571 -19.38 -17.68 -19.54
C ALA A 571 -20.00 -16.28 -19.43
N LEU A 572 -21.33 -16.18 -19.31
CA LEU A 572 -22.01 -14.90 -19.13
C LEU A 572 -21.57 -14.23 -17.81
N TRP A 573 -21.55 -14.99 -16.72
CA TRP A 573 -21.13 -14.47 -15.41
C TRP A 573 -19.67 -14.03 -15.40
N LEU A 574 -18.74 -14.82 -15.96
CA LEU A 574 -17.34 -14.41 -16.07
C LEU A 574 -17.16 -13.17 -16.96
N ALA A 575 -17.96 -13.03 -18.03
CA ALA A 575 -17.92 -11.86 -18.91
C ALA A 575 -18.42 -10.59 -18.22
N ASP A 576 -19.48 -10.70 -17.41
CA ASP A 576 -19.97 -9.60 -16.59
C ASP A 576 -18.88 -9.14 -15.60
N ILE A 577 -18.18 -10.07 -14.93
CA ILE A 577 -17.07 -9.73 -14.03
C ILE A 577 -15.89 -9.08 -14.77
N ALA A 578 -15.53 -9.59 -15.95
CA ALA A 578 -14.46 -9.01 -16.75
C ALA A 578 -14.77 -7.56 -17.20
N ALA A 579 -16.04 -7.24 -17.43
CA ALA A 579 -16.50 -5.90 -17.81
C ALA A 579 -16.62 -4.94 -16.62
N ASP A 580 -17.23 -5.38 -15.52
CA ASP A 580 -17.67 -4.52 -14.41
C ASP A 580 -16.83 -4.64 -13.12
N GLY A 581 -15.88 -5.59 -13.02
CA GLY A 581 -15.11 -5.82 -11.79
C GLY A 581 -14.32 -4.58 -11.33
N THR A 582 -14.33 -4.21 -10.05
CA THR A 582 -13.60 -3.02 -9.57
C THR A 582 -12.12 -3.30 -9.35
N VAL A 583 -11.74 -4.58 -9.19
CA VAL A 583 -10.36 -5.02 -8.90
C VAL A 583 -9.65 -5.52 -10.18
N PRO A 584 -8.46 -4.99 -10.51
CA PRO A 584 -7.71 -5.40 -11.71
C PRO A 584 -7.36 -6.90 -11.77
N GLU A 585 -7.01 -7.54 -10.63
CA GLU A 585 -6.66 -8.97 -10.64
C GLU A 585 -7.87 -9.87 -10.93
N GLU A 586 -9.05 -9.54 -10.40
CA GLU A 586 -10.28 -10.29 -10.64
C GLU A 586 -10.68 -10.25 -12.11
N ARG A 587 -10.59 -9.07 -12.75
CA ARG A 587 -10.83 -8.92 -14.19
C ARG A 587 -9.89 -9.81 -15.00
N LYS A 588 -8.59 -9.81 -14.64
CA LYS A 588 -7.58 -10.62 -15.34
C LYS A 588 -7.88 -12.11 -15.21
N ARG A 589 -8.13 -12.60 -14.00
CA ARG A 589 -8.47 -14.01 -13.76
C ARG A 589 -9.76 -14.42 -14.46
N ALA A 590 -10.79 -13.58 -14.47
CA ALA A 590 -12.04 -13.83 -15.20
C ALA A 590 -11.80 -13.97 -16.71
N MET A 591 -10.96 -13.12 -17.30
CA MET A 591 -10.58 -13.22 -18.72
C MET A 591 -9.80 -14.51 -19.03
N GLU A 592 -8.84 -14.88 -18.18
CA GLU A 592 -8.09 -16.14 -18.32
C GLU A 592 -9.01 -17.37 -18.26
N LEU A 593 -9.98 -17.38 -17.34
CA LEU A 593 -10.98 -18.45 -17.25
C LEU A 593 -11.91 -18.50 -18.47
N LEU A 594 -12.30 -17.35 -19.01
CA LEU A 594 -13.08 -17.27 -20.26
C LEU A 594 -12.31 -17.84 -21.46
N GLU A 595 -11.01 -17.54 -21.55
CA GLU A 595 -10.14 -18.09 -22.59
C GLU A 595 -10.04 -19.61 -22.46
N LYS A 596 -9.71 -20.13 -21.26
CA LYS A 596 -9.68 -21.57 -20.98
C LYS A 596 -11.03 -22.26 -21.30
N LEU A 597 -12.14 -21.62 -20.97
CA LEU A 597 -13.49 -22.12 -21.25
C LEU A 597 -13.79 -22.17 -22.76
N ALA A 598 -13.32 -21.18 -23.53
CA ALA A 598 -13.48 -21.12 -24.98
C ALA A 598 -12.57 -22.13 -25.71
N GLU A 599 -11.35 -22.33 -25.21
CA GLU A 599 -10.39 -23.28 -25.75
C GLU A 599 -10.75 -24.74 -25.45
N TYR A 600 -11.46 -25.00 -24.36
CA TYR A 600 -11.82 -26.34 -23.94
C TYR A 600 -12.66 -27.08 -25.01
N LYS A 601 -12.07 -28.13 -25.58
CA LYS A 601 -12.72 -29.05 -26.53
C LYS A 601 -12.81 -30.45 -25.88
N PRO A 602 -14.02 -30.95 -25.55
CA PRO A 602 -14.15 -32.26 -24.92
C PRO A 602 -13.67 -33.39 -25.85
N LEU A 603 -12.81 -34.25 -25.31
CA LEU A 603 -12.13 -35.37 -26.00
C LEU A 603 -13.09 -36.36 -26.69
N ALA A 604 -14.34 -36.47 -26.21
CA ALA A 604 -15.35 -37.41 -26.73
C ALA A 604 -15.64 -37.27 -28.23
N LYS A 605 -15.39 -36.10 -28.84
CA LYS A 605 -15.54 -35.92 -30.29
C LYS A 605 -14.27 -36.20 -31.11
N ILE A 606 -13.11 -36.34 -30.48
CA ILE A 606 -11.88 -36.68 -31.19
C ILE A 606 -11.89 -38.17 -31.53
N GLU A 607 -12.23 -39.04 -30.57
CA GLU A 607 -12.40 -40.48 -30.82
C GLU A 607 -13.58 -40.78 -31.76
N GLU A 608 -14.73 -40.08 -31.63
CA GLU A 608 -15.88 -40.28 -32.52
C GLU A 608 -15.59 -39.81 -33.96
N MET A 609 -14.70 -38.82 -34.14
CA MET A 609 -14.24 -38.33 -35.44
C MET A 609 -13.11 -39.20 -36.02
N GLU A 610 -12.29 -39.83 -35.19
CA GLU A 610 -11.25 -40.80 -35.60
C GLU A 610 -11.85 -42.18 -35.96
N GLU A 611 -12.84 -42.69 -35.23
CA GLU A 611 -13.59 -43.91 -35.59
C GLU A 611 -14.36 -43.74 -36.91
N GLN A 612 -14.87 -42.54 -37.20
CA GLN A 612 -15.42 -42.22 -38.52
C GLN A 612 -14.36 -42.24 -39.62
N ASN A 613 -13.09 -41.96 -39.30
CA ASN A 613 -11.98 -41.94 -40.25
C ASN A 613 -11.42 -43.35 -40.52
N TYR A 614 -11.42 -44.26 -39.53
CA TYR A 614 -11.00 -45.66 -39.70
C TYR A 614 -12.01 -46.53 -40.46
N ASN A 615 -13.26 -46.09 -40.60
CA ASN A 615 -14.26 -46.75 -41.47
C ASN A 615 -14.09 -46.43 -42.97
N MET A 616 -13.01 -45.76 -43.37
CA MET A 616 -12.65 -45.52 -44.76
C MET A 616 -11.43 -46.35 -45.18
N VAL A 617 -11.66 -47.57 -45.69
CA VAL A 617 -10.70 -48.23 -46.58
C VAL A 617 -11.23 -48.09 -48.00
N ASP A 618 -10.45 -47.46 -48.86
CA ASP A 618 -10.72 -47.23 -50.30
C ASP A 618 -11.96 -46.37 -50.64
N ASN A 619 -12.20 -45.25 -49.93
CA ASN A 619 -13.19 -44.22 -50.31
C ASN A 619 -14.61 -44.73 -50.64
N VAL A 620 -14.99 -45.92 -50.15
CA VAL A 620 -16.33 -46.49 -50.32
C VAL A 620 -16.90 -46.81 -48.93
N LEU A 621 -17.94 -46.07 -48.56
CA LEU A 621 -18.81 -46.35 -47.41
C LEU A 621 -19.37 -47.77 -47.53
N ASN A 622 -19.01 -48.68 -46.62
CA ASN A 622 -19.71 -49.95 -46.46
C ASN A 622 -21.03 -49.69 -45.71
N ASN A 623 -22.11 -49.55 -46.49
CA ASN A 623 -23.43 -49.22 -45.98
C ASN A 623 -24.06 -50.41 -45.22
N GLY A 624 -24.21 -50.25 -43.90
CA GLY A 624 -24.91 -51.21 -43.04
C GLY A 624 -25.46 -50.57 -41.76
N ALA A 625 -26.03 -49.35 -41.84
CA ALA A 625 -26.49 -48.59 -40.66
C ALA A 625 -27.97 -48.15 -40.73
N GLY A 626 -28.82 -48.93 -41.39
CA GLY A 626 -30.28 -48.69 -41.38
C GLY A 626 -30.99 -49.09 -40.09
N GLU A 627 -30.44 -50.03 -39.31
CA GLU A 627 -31.12 -50.61 -38.14
C GLU A 627 -30.71 -50.01 -36.78
N LYS A 628 -29.60 -49.28 -36.68
CA LYS A 628 -29.15 -48.69 -35.40
C LYS A 628 -29.81 -47.34 -35.08
N ALA A 629 -30.09 -46.52 -36.10
CA ALA A 629 -30.69 -45.19 -35.91
C ALA A 629 -32.11 -45.24 -35.33
N GLN A 630 -32.93 -46.24 -35.72
CA GLN A 630 -34.30 -46.39 -35.19
C GLN A 630 -34.36 -46.94 -33.76
N LYS A 631 -33.30 -47.59 -33.27
CA LYS A 631 -33.25 -48.10 -31.89
C LYS A 631 -32.82 -47.04 -30.89
N GLU A 632 -31.99 -46.07 -31.28
CA GLU A 632 -31.59 -44.96 -30.40
C GLU A 632 -32.67 -43.90 -30.23
N GLU A 633 -33.43 -43.60 -31.29
CA GLU A 633 -34.50 -42.60 -31.23
C GLU A 633 -35.63 -43.02 -30.28
N ASN A 634 -35.93 -44.32 -30.19
CA ASN A 634 -36.92 -44.86 -29.26
C ASN A 634 -36.45 -44.91 -27.79
N LYS A 635 -35.14 -44.85 -27.52
CA LYS A 635 -34.61 -44.86 -26.14
C LYS A 635 -34.58 -43.45 -25.52
N LYS A 636 -34.36 -42.40 -26.32
CA LYS A 636 -34.36 -40.99 -25.88
C LYS A 636 -35.73 -40.45 -25.44
N VAL A 637 -36.83 -41.14 -25.77
CA VAL A 637 -38.19 -40.69 -25.41
C VAL A 637 -38.65 -41.20 -24.03
N GLN A 638 -37.98 -42.22 -23.44
CA GLN A 638 -38.42 -42.82 -22.16
C GLN A 638 -37.68 -42.34 -20.91
N GLU A 639 -36.56 -41.60 -21.01
CA GLU A 639 -35.80 -41.13 -19.84
C GLU A 639 -35.63 -39.60 -19.89
N LYS A 640 -36.65 -38.86 -19.44
CA LYS A 640 -36.51 -37.45 -19.03
C LYS A 640 -36.78 -37.35 -17.53
N PRO A 641 -35.79 -37.03 -16.68
CA PRO A 641 -36.09 -36.50 -15.35
C PRO A 641 -36.53 -35.03 -15.47
N ALA A 642 -37.39 -34.60 -14.55
CA ALA A 642 -37.95 -33.25 -14.53
C ALA A 642 -36.85 -32.19 -14.35
N ALA A 643 -36.81 -31.20 -15.26
CA ALA A 643 -35.88 -30.08 -15.21
C ALA A 643 -36.05 -29.27 -13.92
N LYS A 644 -34.96 -29.11 -13.15
CA LYS A 644 -34.87 -28.14 -12.05
C LYS A 644 -34.41 -26.78 -12.62
N PRO A 645 -34.86 -25.64 -12.04
CA PRO A 645 -34.55 -24.31 -12.56
C PRO A 645 -33.07 -23.93 -12.37
N SER A 646 -32.52 -23.14 -13.31
CA SER A 646 -31.12 -22.70 -13.34
C SER A 646 -30.72 -21.83 -12.14
N LEU A 647 -29.43 -21.76 -11.84
CA LEU A 647 -28.87 -20.91 -10.78
C LEU A 647 -29.29 -19.44 -10.93
N LYS A 648 -29.32 -18.94 -12.18
CA LYS A 648 -29.84 -17.60 -12.52
C LYS A 648 -31.31 -17.41 -12.14
N ALA A 649 -32.15 -18.43 -12.36
CA ALA A 649 -33.57 -18.39 -11.98
C ALA A 649 -33.75 -18.43 -10.46
N ARG A 650 -32.92 -19.20 -9.75
CA ARG A 650 -32.91 -19.25 -8.28
C ARG A 650 -32.45 -17.93 -7.65
N LEU A 651 -31.41 -17.31 -8.20
CA LEU A 651 -30.94 -15.98 -7.76
C LEU A 651 -31.98 -14.89 -8.03
N ALA A 652 -32.61 -14.90 -9.21
CA ALA A 652 -33.63 -13.92 -9.57
C ALA A 652 -34.90 -14.03 -8.69
N GLU A 653 -35.33 -15.25 -8.37
CA GLU A 653 -36.50 -15.51 -7.52
C GLU A 653 -36.26 -15.07 -6.06
N LYS A 654 -35.05 -15.30 -5.51
CA LYS A 654 -34.69 -14.83 -4.16
C LYS A 654 -34.49 -13.31 -4.10
N LYS A 655 -33.91 -12.69 -5.13
CA LYS A 655 -33.75 -11.23 -5.22
C LYS A 655 -35.11 -10.51 -5.24
N ALA A 656 -36.13 -11.13 -5.86
CA ALA A 656 -37.51 -10.65 -5.84
C ALA A 656 -38.19 -10.83 -4.46
N GLN A 657 -37.86 -11.88 -3.71
CA GLN A 657 -38.42 -12.11 -2.36
C GLN A 657 -37.79 -11.17 -1.30
N ALA A 658 -36.50 -10.86 -1.39
CA ALA A 658 -35.81 -9.93 -0.49
C ALA A 658 -36.26 -8.47 -0.70
N ALA A 659 -36.60 -8.07 -1.94
CA ALA A 659 -37.14 -6.74 -2.23
C ALA A 659 -38.62 -6.56 -1.78
N GLY A 660 -39.33 -7.66 -1.48
CA GLY A 660 -40.74 -7.64 -1.11
C GLY A 660 -41.04 -7.60 0.40
N GLN A 661 -40.03 -7.72 1.27
CA GLN A 661 -40.22 -7.75 2.73
C GLN A 661 -39.93 -6.41 3.43
N GLY A 662 -40.03 -5.31 2.70
CA GLY A 662 -39.81 -3.95 3.19
C GLY A 662 -41.06 -3.09 3.32
N HIS A 663 -42.28 -3.64 3.49
CA HIS A 663 -43.45 -2.89 3.97
C HIS A 663 -44.68 -3.80 4.14
N GLU A 664 -44.95 -4.31 5.34
CA GLU A 664 -46.31 -4.56 5.89
C GLU A 664 -46.27 -5.17 7.31
N GLU A 665 -45.69 -4.44 8.28
CA GLU A 665 -46.04 -4.60 9.69
C GLU A 665 -46.81 -3.36 10.16
N ASN A 666 -48.14 -3.36 9.99
CA ASN A 666 -49.10 -2.76 10.95
C ASN A 666 -50.53 -2.76 10.37
N ILE A 667 -51.28 -3.86 10.39
CA ILE A 667 -52.74 -3.90 10.67
C ILE A 667 -53.14 -5.37 10.94
N LYS A 668 -52.99 -5.88 12.18
CA LYS A 668 -53.74 -7.07 12.64
C LYS A 668 -53.73 -7.33 14.15
N ASN A 669 -53.75 -6.26 14.95
CA ASN A 669 -54.04 -6.38 16.39
C ASN A 669 -55.16 -5.42 16.81
N LYS A 670 -56.39 -5.71 16.38
CA LYS A 670 -57.65 -5.18 16.94
C LYS A 670 -58.84 -5.97 16.42
N GLN A 671 -59.00 -7.20 16.91
CA GLN A 671 -60.29 -7.92 16.91
C GLN A 671 -60.21 -9.16 17.84
N ARG A 672 -60.10 -8.90 19.15
CA ARG A 672 -60.56 -9.79 20.23
C ARG A 672 -60.87 -8.93 21.46
N GLU A 673 -62.01 -8.25 21.38
CA GLU A 673 -62.80 -7.79 22.53
C GLU A 673 -64.24 -7.57 22.04
N MET A 674 -64.99 -8.68 22.01
CA MET A 674 -66.40 -8.84 22.41
C MET A 674 -66.83 -10.29 22.22
#